data_AF-A0A3D0KBR2-F1
#
_entry.id   AF-A0A3D0KBR2-F1
#
_cell.length_a   1.000
_cell.length_b   1.000
_cell.length_c   1.000
_cell.angle_alpha   90.00
_cell.angle_beta   90.00
_cell.angle_gamma   90.00
#
_symmetry.space_group_name_H-M   'P 1'
#
loop_
_entity.id
_entity.type
_entity.pdbx_description
1 polymer ?
#
loop_
_entity_poly.entity_id
_entity_poly.type
_entity_poly.pdbx_seq_one_letter_code
_entity_poly.pdbx_strand_id
1 'polypeptide(L)'
;MKPFVVTPRLIAINQLAALPKEETFAWRAVGDDPQFALRNALLLPGWHMLEVEMKHDQECAVLKLYFDTGEGISEAQRVAMPLKNGRITKRLVYLPGGIKHIRFDPLESEGCFSIRHFRFVWLTPWFAHDRLAQRLVNMHFQWRGYTKQSVLPALKALAAEKQVKWRELALQHYEATFESFDTGSNYTDWLARQPELTTEQATACLSSFECQPTVSILLPVYNSDPGYLAACLDSVLAQRYPHWQLCIADDASQDEAVKALLDRYAAADTRIVVTYREQNGNICAASNTALESAVGEFVALLDHDDCLSPDALLEVVHALQTAPQAKLIYSDEDKLNSFGERYEPHYKPDWNPDLLLAQNYISHLTVLNAQLVRTVGGFREGYEGSQDHDLLLRTTAALAPEHIVHIPKVLYHWRAIEGSTALSHQHKSYSQDNGLKAVNDYLAQHFPDAKASLGHIPNTYRVCWPLPESRPLVSLLVPTRDRVEILQPCIDAILARTDYQQFELLILDNGSRCPATLAYMKEVQARDSRVRVVEWDQPFNYSAINNVGVRHAKGEIIGLINNDIEPINSGWLTEMVRHVCRESVGCVGAKLYYPDDTVQHAGVILGIGGVAGHAHKYFSRHAYGYFSRLHLAHGLSAVTGACLLVRKNVYEQVGGLNETHLAVAFNDVDFCLKVREAGYRNMWTPYAELYHHESVSRGADDNEEKRARAAAEVHYMRATWAEQLDNDPAYNPNLTLTHEDFSLR
;
A
#
# COMPACT_ATOMS: atom_id res chain seq x y z
N MET A 1 -34.83 -9.23 27.35
CA MET A 1 -35.60 -9.50 26.11
C MET A 1 -34.66 -10.28 25.19
N LYS A 2 -35.06 -11.45 24.66
CA LYS A 2 -34.21 -12.18 23.69
C LYS A 2 -34.09 -11.32 22.42
N PRO A 3 -32.89 -11.18 21.82
CA PRO A 3 -32.75 -10.42 20.57
C PRO A 3 -33.60 -11.08 19.47
N PHE A 4 -34.28 -10.27 18.67
CA PHE A 4 -34.99 -10.76 17.49
C PHE A 4 -33.95 -11.10 16.42
N VAL A 5 -33.73 -12.39 16.19
CA VAL A 5 -32.72 -12.92 15.28
C VAL A 5 -33.41 -13.70 14.16
N VAL A 6 -33.08 -13.39 12.91
CA VAL A 6 -33.63 -14.04 11.72
C VAL A 6 -32.48 -14.65 10.93
N THR A 7 -32.62 -15.92 10.54
CA THR A 7 -31.70 -16.64 9.64
C THR A 7 -32.45 -16.95 8.34
N PRO A 8 -32.36 -16.08 7.32
CA PRO A 8 -33.05 -16.26 6.05
C PRO A 8 -32.63 -17.54 5.33
N ARG A 9 -33.54 -18.10 4.53
CA ARG A 9 -33.17 -19.16 3.58
C ARG A 9 -32.73 -18.52 2.27
N LEU A 10 -31.52 -18.82 1.82
CA LEU A 10 -30.96 -18.40 0.54
C LEU A 10 -31.43 -19.35 -0.58
N ILE A 11 -31.91 -18.79 -1.69
CA ILE A 11 -32.34 -19.53 -2.88
C ILE A 11 -31.58 -18.98 -4.08
N ALA A 12 -30.78 -19.80 -4.75
CA ALA A 12 -30.04 -19.38 -5.94
C ALA A 12 -31.02 -19.01 -7.06
N ILE A 13 -30.81 -17.86 -7.69
CA ILE A 13 -31.68 -17.32 -8.74
C ILE A 13 -30.94 -16.93 -10.02
N ASN A 14 -29.64 -16.61 -9.95
CA ASN A 14 -28.83 -16.28 -11.13
C ASN A 14 -27.37 -16.74 -10.97
N GLN A 15 -26.74 -17.17 -12.06
CA GLN A 15 -25.30 -17.51 -12.21
C GLN A 15 -24.65 -18.26 -11.01
N LEU A 16 -25.37 -19.20 -10.42
CA LEU A 16 -24.91 -20.00 -9.29
C LEU A 16 -25.11 -21.49 -9.53
N ALA A 17 -24.03 -22.26 -9.36
CA ALA A 17 -24.04 -23.72 -9.38
C ALA A 17 -23.73 -24.26 -7.99
N ALA A 18 -24.53 -25.23 -7.53
CA ALA A 18 -24.22 -25.96 -6.30
C ALA A 18 -23.15 -27.01 -6.59
N LEU A 19 -22.11 -27.07 -5.75
CA LEU A 19 -21.05 -28.06 -5.84
C LEU A 19 -21.37 -29.32 -5.01
N PRO A 20 -20.84 -30.50 -5.38
CA PRO A 20 -21.00 -31.72 -4.60
C PRO A 20 -20.48 -31.57 -3.16
N LYS A 21 -21.04 -32.33 -2.22
CA LYS A 21 -20.65 -32.27 -0.79
C LYS A 21 -19.19 -32.66 -0.50
N GLU A 22 -18.53 -33.30 -1.45
CA GLU A 22 -17.13 -33.75 -1.35
C GLU A 22 -16.13 -32.64 -1.74
N GLU A 23 -16.60 -31.53 -2.31
CA GLU A 23 -15.76 -30.40 -2.69
C GLU A 23 -15.47 -29.45 -1.52
N THR A 24 -14.36 -28.72 -1.63
CA THR A 24 -13.90 -27.72 -0.65
C THR A 24 -14.92 -26.57 -0.46
N PHE A 25 -15.74 -26.31 -1.48
CA PHE A 25 -16.73 -25.24 -1.52
C PHE A 25 -18.14 -25.79 -1.84
N ALA A 26 -19.18 -25.10 -1.37
CA ALA A 26 -20.57 -25.52 -1.55
C ALA A 26 -21.21 -24.90 -2.81
N TRP A 27 -20.67 -23.79 -3.31
CA TRP A 27 -21.20 -23.04 -4.44
C TRP A 27 -20.08 -22.59 -5.37
N ARG A 28 -20.43 -22.45 -6.65
CA ARG A 28 -19.62 -21.81 -7.69
C ARG A 28 -20.45 -20.70 -8.35
N ALA A 29 -19.93 -19.47 -8.32
CA ALA A 29 -20.35 -18.41 -9.21
C ALA A 29 -19.83 -18.72 -10.62
N VAL A 30 -20.72 -18.75 -11.60
CA VAL A 30 -20.40 -19.11 -13.01
C VAL A 30 -20.45 -17.91 -13.95
N GLY A 31 -20.44 -16.70 -13.40
CA GLY A 31 -20.29 -15.45 -14.12
C GLY A 31 -20.10 -14.27 -13.15
N ASP A 32 -20.33 -13.07 -13.63
CA ASP A 32 -20.13 -11.77 -12.96
C ASP A 32 -21.32 -11.27 -12.12
N ASP A 33 -22.45 -11.97 -12.16
CA ASP A 33 -23.69 -11.58 -11.49
C ASP A 33 -24.38 -12.76 -10.76
N PRO A 34 -23.69 -13.44 -9.81
CA PRO A 34 -24.27 -14.52 -9.02
C PRO A 34 -25.27 -13.97 -7.99
N GLN A 35 -26.47 -14.53 -7.92
CA GLN A 35 -27.55 -13.97 -7.09
C GLN A 35 -28.31 -15.03 -6.31
N PHE A 36 -28.55 -14.76 -5.03
CA PHE A 36 -29.57 -15.41 -4.23
C PHE A 36 -30.75 -14.48 -3.93
N ALA A 37 -31.95 -15.05 -3.87
CA ALA A 37 -33.09 -14.45 -3.20
C ALA A 37 -33.20 -14.95 -1.74
N LEU A 38 -33.48 -14.04 -0.81
CA LEU A 38 -33.82 -14.41 0.57
C LEU A 38 -35.32 -14.74 0.65
N ARG A 39 -35.67 -15.93 1.15
CA ARG A 39 -37.06 -16.31 1.47
C ARG A 39 -37.28 -16.51 2.97
N ASN A 40 -38.54 -16.33 3.38
CA ASN A 40 -39.05 -16.52 4.75
C ASN A 40 -38.42 -15.59 5.80
N ALA A 41 -37.87 -14.45 5.39
CA ALA A 41 -37.29 -13.47 6.29
C ALA A 41 -38.36 -12.44 6.70
N LEU A 42 -39.08 -12.70 7.79
CA LEU A 42 -39.88 -11.65 8.46
C LEU A 42 -38.91 -10.68 9.14
N LEU A 43 -38.28 -9.81 8.36
CA LEU A 43 -37.42 -8.76 8.87
C LEU A 43 -38.27 -7.57 9.29
N LEU A 44 -38.09 -7.12 10.53
CA LEU A 44 -38.73 -5.91 11.01
C LEU A 44 -38.09 -4.69 10.33
N PRO A 45 -38.83 -3.61 10.06
CA PRO A 45 -38.21 -2.36 9.63
C PRO A 45 -37.28 -1.80 10.73
N GLY A 46 -36.21 -1.12 10.32
CA GLY A 46 -35.26 -0.47 11.23
C GLY A 46 -33.87 -1.10 11.25
N TRP A 47 -33.13 -0.83 12.33
CA TRP A 47 -31.71 -1.18 12.43
C TRP A 47 -31.47 -2.66 12.69
N HIS A 48 -30.57 -3.26 11.94
CA HIS A 48 -30.12 -4.64 12.11
C HIS A 48 -28.60 -4.72 12.09
N MET A 49 -28.04 -5.69 12.80
CA MET A 49 -26.70 -6.19 12.54
C MET A 49 -26.81 -7.37 11.58
N LEU A 50 -26.25 -7.22 10.40
CA LEU A 50 -26.01 -8.32 9.48
C LEU A 50 -24.72 -9.04 9.90
N GLU A 51 -24.78 -10.36 10.03
CA GLU A 51 -23.63 -11.20 10.32
C GLU A 51 -23.47 -12.27 9.24
N VAL A 52 -22.31 -12.33 8.61
CA VAL A 52 -22.00 -13.27 7.53
C VAL A 52 -20.63 -13.88 7.74
N GLU A 53 -20.54 -15.21 7.64
CA GLU A 53 -19.27 -15.96 7.52
C GLU A 53 -19.30 -16.68 6.18
N MET A 54 -18.38 -16.30 5.31
CA MET A 54 -18.24 -16.90 3.98
C MET A 54 -16.78 -17.28 3.76
N LYS A 55 -16.54 -18.52 3.35
CA LYS A 55 -15.25 -18.96 2.82
C LYS A 55 -15.28 -18.82 1.30
N HIS A 56 -14.26 -18.24 0.68
CA HIS A 56 -14.17 -18.06 -0.78
C HIS A 56 -12.75 -18.28 -1.29
N ASP A 57 -12.60 -18.42 -2.61
CA ASP A 57 -11.32 -18.54 -3.32
C ASP A 57 -10.83 -17.23 -3.97
N GLN A 58 -11.64 -16.16 -3.91
CA GLN A 58 -11.26 -14.84 -4.43
C GLN A 58 -10.20 -14.15 -3.54
N GLU A 59 -9.37 -13.28 -4.14
CA GLU A 59 -8.38 -12.46 -3.41
C GLU A 59 -9.04 -11.52 -2.39
N CYS A 60 -10.16 -10.91 -2.79
CA CYS A 60 -11.05 -10.14 -1.94
C CYS A 60 -12.49 -10.48 -2.33
N ALA A 61 -13.42 -10.50 -1.36
CA ALA A 61 -14.82 -10.71 -1.63
C ALA A 61 -15.68 -9.64 -0.96
N VAL A 62 -16.57 -9.04 -1.74
CA VAL A 62 -17.64 -8.18 -1.25
C VAL A 62 -18.94 -8.84 -1.58
N LEU A 63 -19.75 -9.06 -0.54
CA LEU A 63 -21.15 -9.37 -0.79
C LEU A 63 -21.94 -8.09 -0.97
N LYS A 64 -22.98 -8.13 -1.80
CA LYS A 64 -23.94 -7.04 -1.93
C LYS A 64 -25.32 -7.49 -1.50
N LEU A 65 -26.04 -6.59 -0.83
CA LEU A 65 -27.45 -6.76 -0.51
C LEU A 65 -28.26 -5.65 -1.13
N TYR A 66 -29.40 -6.02 -1.71
CA TYR A 66 -30.33 -5.08 -2.31
C TYR A 66 -31.70 -5.28 -1.70
N PHE A 67 -32.36 -4.17 -1.37
CA PHE A 67 -33.69 -4.17 -0.77
C PHE A 67 -34.68 -3.55 -1.76
N ASP A 68 -35.55 -4.36 -2.35
CA ASP A 68 -36.60 -3.89 -3.24
C ASP A 68 -37.86 -3.57 -2.44
N THR A 69 -38.24 -2.29 -2.40
CA THR A 69 -39.47 -1.79 -1.76
C THR A 69 -40.67 -1.72 -2.73
N GLY A 70 -40.51 -2.23 -3.95
CA GLY A 70 -41.50 -2.19 -5.03
C GLY A 70 -41.22 -1.20 -6.15
N GLU A 71 -40.06 -0.54 -6.12
CA GLU A 71 -39.56 0.36 -7.16
C GLU A 71 -38.49 -0.31 -8.04
N GLY A 72 -38.13 -1.56 -7.75
CA GLY A 72 -37.06 -2.31 -8.42
C GLY A 72 -35.77 -2.33 -7.61
N ILE A 73 -34.78 -3.08 -8.11
CA ILE A 73 -33.44 -3.17 -7.51
C ILE A 73 -32.57 -2.06 -8.11
N SER A 74 -31.87 -1.31 -7.26
CA SER A 74 -30.99 -0.21 -7.65
C SER A 74 -29.60 -0.38 -7.03
N GLU A 75 -28.56 -0.23 -7.85
CA GLU A 75 -27.16 -0.18 -7.38
C GLU A 75 -26.93 0.95 -6.38
N ALA A 76 -27.60 2.09 -6.55
CA ALA A 76 -27.48 3.23 -5.65
C ALA A 76 -28.01 2.97 -4.23
N GLN A 77 -28.80 1.90 -4.03
CA GLN A 77 -29.39 1.53 -2.74
C GLN A 77 -28.82 0.22 -2.17
N ARG A 78 -27.74 -0.29 -2.76
CA ARG A 78 -27.09 -1.51 -2.30
C ARG A 78 -26.39 -1.31 -0.95
N VAL A 79 -26.18 -2.42 -0.27
CA VAL A 79 -25.38 -2.52 0.95
C VAL A 79 -24.22 -3.48 0.66
N ALA A 80 -23.03 -2.92 0.45
CA ALA A 80 -21.79 -3.67 0.18
C ALA A 80 -21.07 -4.09 1.48
N MET A 81 -20.82 -5.38 1.69
CA MET A 81 -20.18 -5.88 2.91
C MET A 81 -18.91 -6.65 2.53
N PRO A 82 -17.75 -6.03 2.73
CA PRO A 82 -16.46 -6.69 2.54
C PRO A 82 -16.32 -7.84 3.51
N LEU A 83 -15.82 -8.97 3.04
CA LEU A 83 -15.75 -10.21 3.82
C LEU A 83 -14.32 -10.55 4.19
N LYS A 84 -14.16 -10.96 5.45
CA LYS A 84 -12.95 -11.64 5.90
C LYS A 84 -13.12 -13.13 5.62
N ASN A 85 -12.25 -13.67 4.76
CA ASN A 85 -12.36 -15.07 4.33
C ASN A 85 -12.48 -16.03 5.52
N GLY A 86 -13.58 -16.77 5.57
CA GLY A 86 -13.86 -17.76 6.62
C GLY A 86 -14.13 -17.19 8.02
N ARG A 87 -14.32 -15.88 8.19
CA ARG A 87 -14.59 -15.25 9.50
C ARG A 87 -15.94 -14.54 9.51
N ILE A 88 -16.61 -14.54 10.67
CA ILE A 88 -17.84 -13.77 10.86
C ILE A 88 -17.51 -12.27 10.74
N THR A 89 -18.05 -11.67 9.69
CA THR A 89 -18.04 -10.23 9.48
C THR A 89 -19.39 -9.66 9.91
N LYS A 90 -19.39 -8.43 10.46
CA LYS A 90 -20.60 -7.78 10.97
C LYS A 90 -20.78 -6.39 10.37
N ARG A 91 -22.00 -6.07 9.95
CA ARG A 91 -22.34 -4.76 9.37
C ARG A 91 -23.66 -4.24 9.91
N LEU A 92 -23.68 -2.99 10.38
CA LEU A 92 -24.93 -2.29 10.67
C LEU A 92 -25.66 -1.99 9.36
N VAL A 93 -26.94 -2.34 9.28
CA VAL A 93 -27.80 -2.09 8.12
C VAL A 93 -29.13 -1.51 8.58
N TYR A 94 -29.69 -0.58 7.82
CA TYR A 94 -31.02 -0.04 8.07
C TYR A 94 -32.00 -0.60 7.05
N LEU A 95 -32.99 -1.37 7.51
CA LEU A 95 -34.02 -1.96 6.65
C LEU A 95 -35.19 -0.97 6.48
N PRO A 96 -35.50 -0.54 5.25
CA PRO A 96 -36.68 0.29 5.01
C PRO A 96 -37.98 -0.46 5.32
N GLY A 97 -39.06 0.28 5.51
CA GLY A 97 -40.40 -0.31 5.57
C GLY A 97 -40.86 -0.73 4.17
N GLY A 98 -41.67 -1.80 4.07
CA GLY A 98 -42.27 -2.20 2.80
C GLY A 98 -41.36 -3.02 1.86
N ILE A 99 -40.31 -3.64 2.38
CA ILE A 99 -39.45 -4.56 1.61
C ILE A 99 -40.28 -5.73 1.08
N LYS A 100 -40.24 -5.93 -0.24
CA LYS A 100 -40.89 -7.05 -0.94
C LYS A 100 -39.90 -8.17 -1.25
N HIS A 101 -38.70 -7.80 -1.70
CA HIS A 101 -37.64 -8.75 -2.06
C HIS A 101 -36.29 -8.29 -1.52
N ILE A 102 -35.45 -9.27 -1.18
CA ILE A 102 -34.05 -9.02 -0.83
C ILE A 102 -33.19 -9.92 -1.69
N ARG A 103 -32.31 -9.29 -2.46
CA ARG A 103 -31.30 -9.95 -3.29
C ARG A 103 -29.97 -9.90 -2.54
N PHE A 104 -29.25 -11.01 -2.60
CA PHE A 104 -27.94 -11.21 -2.00
C PHE A 104 -26.99 -11.74 -3.05
N ASP A 105 -25.92 -11.00 -3.30
CA ASP A 105 -24.90 -11.34 -4.27
C ASP A 105 -23.64 -11.72 -3.49
N PRO A 106 -23.17 -12.98 -3.59
CA PRO A 106 -22.09 -13.48 -2.77
C PRO A 106 -20.71 -13.06 -3.29
N LEU A 107 -20.57 -12.84 -4.59
CA LEU A 107 -19.33 -12.51 -5.31
C LEU A 107 -19.66 -11.58 -6.50
N GLU A 108 -18.63 -10.98 -7.09
CA GLU A 108 -18.72 -10.06 -8.27
C GLU A 108 -18.09 -10.68 -9.53
N SER A 109 -17.58 -11.90 -9.42
CA SER A 109 -16.82 -12.62 -10.45
C SER A 109 -17.02 -14.13 -10.30
N GLU A 110 -16.56 -14.87 -11.30
CA GLU A 110 -16.47 -16.33 -11.21
C GLU A 110 -15.59 -16.76 -10.04
N GLY A 111 -16.07 -17.72 -9.25
CA GLY A 111 -15.38 -18.14 -8.04
C GLY A 111 -16.14 -19.19 -7.23
N CYS A 112 -15.43 -19.86 -6.33
CA CYS A 112 -16.00 -20.85 -5.42
C CYS A 112 -16.15 -20.28 -4.01
N PHE A 113 -17.28 -20.57 -3.36
CA PHE A 113 -17.55 -20.08 -2.01
C PHE A 113 -18.49 -20.99 -1.20
N SER A 114 -18.48 -20.78 0.12
CA SER A 114 -19.31 -21.48 1.11
C SER A 114 -19.81 -20.51 2.16
N ILE A 115 -21.11 -20.41 2.33
CA ILE A 115 -21.74 -19.58 3.37
C ILE A 115 -21.98 -20.45 4.60
N ARG A 116 -21.26 -20.18 5.68
CA ARG A 116 -21.33 -20.93 6.95
C ARG A 116 -22.25 -20.29 7.96
N HIS A 117 -22.35 -18.96 7.92
CA HIS A 117 -23.21 -18.18 8.81
C HIS A 117 -23.85 -17.04 8.04
N PHE A 118 -25.15 -16.81 8.22
CA PHE A 118 -25.87 -15.70 7.59
C PHE A 118 -27.11 -15.34 8.42
N ARG A 119 -27.11 -14.20 9.11
CA ARG A 119 -28.26 -13.77 9.92
C ARG A 119 -28.39 -12.26 10.07
N PHE A 120 -29.61 -11.83 10.38
CA PHE A 120 -29.95 -10.48 10.80
C PHE A 120 -30.32 -10.47 12.27
N VAL A 121 -29.77 -9.51 13.03
CA VAL A 121 -30.07 -9.29 14.45
C VAL A 121 -30.67 -7.90 14.61
N TRP A 122 -31.93 -7.79 15.03
CA TRP A 122 -32.57 -6.48 15.24
C TRP A 122 -31.89 -5.71 16.38
N LEU A 123 -31.72 -4.41 16.18
CA LEU A 123 -31.07 -3.50 17.13
C LEU A 123 -32.00 -2.37 17.55
N THR A 124 -31.85 -1.92 18.79
CA THR A 124 -32.48 -0.67 19.23
C THR A 124 -31.82 0.52 18.52
N PRO A 125 -32.56 1.61 18.23
CA PRO A 125 -31.98 2.81 17.62
C PRO A 125 -30.80 3.37 18.40
N TRP A 126 -30.86 3.35 19.73
CA TRP A 126 -29.75 3.82 20.58
C TRP A 126 -28.46 3.03 20.34
N PHE A 127 -28.52 1.70 20.33
CA PHE A 127 -27.34 0.86 20.11
C PHE A 127 -26.79 1.01 18.69
N ALA A 128 -27.68 1.08 17.70
CA ALA A 128 -27.30 1.33 16.31
C ALA A 128 -26.60 2.68 16.14
N HIS A 129 -27.14 3.74 16.74
CA HIS A 129 -26.54 5.07 16.71
C HIS A 129 -25.18 5.10 17.41
N ASP A 130 -25.01 4.41 18.54
CA ASP A 130 -23.72 4.27 19.22
C ASP A 130 -22.67 3.60 18.31
N ARG A 131 -23.03 2.48 17.65
CA ARG A 131 -22.14 1.78 16.71
C ARG A 131 -21.83 2.62 15.47
N LEU A 132 -22.81 3.33 14.93
CA LEU A 132 -22.65 4.23 13.79
C LEU A 132 -21.70 5.38 14.16
N ALA A 133 -21.93 6.05 15.29
CA ALA A 133 -21.08 7.11 15.80
C ALA A 133 -19.63 6.65 16.01
N GLN A 134 -19.46 5.47 16.63
CA GLN A 134 -18.15 4.88 16.84
C GLN A 134 -17.41 4.62 15.53
N ARG A 135 -18.11 4.07 14.52
CA ARG A 135 -17.50 3.81 13.22
C ARG A 135 -17.12 5.11 12.51
N LEU A 136 -18.00 6.11 12.49
CA LEU A 136 -17.73 7.38 11.84
C LEU A 136 -16.49 8.06 12.43
N VAL A 137 -16.37 8.16 13.75
CA VAL A 137 -15.20 8.76 14.40
C VAL A 137 -13.91 8.01 14.09
N ASN A 138 -13.97 6.67 14.01
CA ASN A 138 -12.79 5.85 13.77
C ASN A 138 -12.38 5.82 12.29
N MET A 139 -13.35 5.89 11.37
CA MET A 139 -13.16 5.48 9.97
C MET A 139 -13.48 6.55 8.95
N HIS A 140 -14.39 7.47 9.24
CA HIS A 140 -14.79 8.48 8.28
C HIS A 140 -13.95 9.74 8.41
N PHE A 141 -13.29 10.15 7.32
CA PHE A 141 -12.32 11.25 7.33
C PHE A 141 -12.87 12.55 7.94
N GLN A 142 -14.09 12.95 7.59
CA GLN A 142 -14.70 14.20 8.08
C GLN A 142 -14.93 14.22 9.60
N TRP A 143 -15.04 13.04 10.21
CA TRP A 143 -15.34 12.91 11.64
C TRP A 143 -14.11 12.52 12.46
N ARG A 144 -12.91 12.51 11.85
CA ARG A 144 -11.65 12.32 12.58
C ARG A 144 -11.46 13.46 13.58
N GLY A 145 -11.02 13.13 14.79
CA GLY A 145 -10.86 14.10 15.89
C GLY A 145 -12.15 14.47 16.63
N TYR A 146 -13.34 14.07 16.14
CA TYR A 146 -14.57 14.21 16.90
C TYR A 146 -14.65 13.15 18.00
N THR A 147 -15.39 13.45 19.07
CA THR A 147 -15.74 12.43 20.05
C THR A 147 -16.98 11.67 19.59
N LYS A 148 -17.14 10.42 20.05
CA LYS A 148 -18.37 9.64 19.79
C LYS A 148 -19.65 10.38 20.21
N GLN A 149 -19.57 11.21 21.26
CA GLN A 149 -20.73 11.98 21.74
C GLN A 149 -21.05 13.19 20.86
N SER A 150 -20.04 13.80 20.21
CA SER A 150 -20.22 15.01 19.40
C SER A 150 -20.51 14.73 17.92
N VAL A 151 -20.18 13.56 17.40
CA VAL A 151 -20.33 13.24 15.97
C VAL A 151 -21.77 13.27 15.48
N LEU A 152 -22.73 12.65 16.20
CA LEU A 152 -24.13 12.62 15.77
C LEU A 152 -24.81 13.99 15.86
N PRO A 153 -24.62 14.80 16.92
CA PRO A 153 -25.08 16.19 16.92
C PRO A 153 -24.53 17.00 15.74
N ALA A 154 -23.23 16.89 15.45
CA ALA A 154 -22.60 17.60 14.35
C ALA A 154 -23.13 17.14 12.98
N LEU A 155 -23.30 15.83 12.79
CA LEU A 155 -23.88 15.26 11.58
C LEU A 155 -25.32 15.72 11.35
N LYS A 156 -26.13 15.81 12.41
CA LYS A 156 -27.50 16.36 12.32
C LYS A 156 -27.49 17.84 11.94
N ALA A 157 -26.56 18.63 12.47
CA ALA A 157 -26.41 20.04 12.09
C ALA A 157 -26.02 20.17 10.60
N LEU A 158 -25.06 19.37 10.14
CA LEU A 158 -24.63 19.32 8.73
C LEU A 158 -25.78 18.89 7.80
N ALA A 159 -26.59 17.91 8.22
CA ALA A 159 -27.74 17.48 7.44
C ALA A 159 -28.80 18.58 7.32
N ALA A 160 -29.01 19.36 8.39
CA ALA A 160 -29.90 20.51 8.37
C ALA A 160 -29.39 21.61 7.43
N GLU A 161 -28.09 21.89 7.43
CA GLU A 161 -27.44 22.83 6.50
C GLU A 161 -27.60 22.39 5.04
N LYS A 162 -27.38 21.09 4.77
CA LYS A 162 -27.54 20.49 3.43
C LYS A 162 -29.00 20.23 3.03
N GLN A 163 -29.97 20.53 3.90
CA GLN A 163 -31.40 20.26 3.70
C GLN A 163 -31.75 18.80 3.35
N VAL A 164 -31.00 17.84 3.89
CA VAL A 164 -31.22 16.40 3.71
C VAL A 164 -31.66 15.75 5.03
N LYS A 165 -32.33 14.58 4.99
CA LYS A 165 -32.68 13.90 6.24
C LYS A 165 -31.40 13.40 6.91
N TRP A 166 -31.24 13.67 8.21
CA TRP A 166 -30.01 13.30 8.93
C TRP A 166 -29.66 11.81 8.82
N ARG A 167 -30.65 10.91 8.76
CA ARG A 167 -30.41 9.47 8.61
C ARG A 167 -29.88 9.12 7.22
N GLU A 168 -30.34 9.80 6.18
CA GLU A 168 -29.85 9.59 4.81
C GLU A 168 -28.38 10.01 4.74
N LEU A 169 -28.03 11.20 5.26
CA LEU A 169 -26.63 11.64 5.35
C LEU A 169 -25.78 10.74 6.26
N ALA A 170 -26.33 10.26 7.37
CA ALA A 170 -25.64 9.35 8.28
C ALA A 170 -25.35 8.00 7.63
N LEU A 171 -26.30 7.46 6.86
CA LEU A 171 -26.12 6.23 6.10
C LEU A 171 -25.14 6.44 4.95
N GLN A 172 -25.16 7.59 4.26
CA GLN A 172 -24.18 7.92 3.23
C GLN A 172 -22.76 7.99 3.82
N HIS A 173 -22.56 8.74 4.90
CA HIS A 173 -21.26 8.80 5.59
C HIS A 173 -20.87 7.44 6.17
N TYR A 174 -21.83 6.64 6.63
CA TYR A 174 -21.54 5.29 7.09
C TYR A 174 -21.16 4.37 5.93
N GLU A 175 -21.84 4.44 4.78
CA GLU A 175 -21.55 3.66 3.57
C GLU A 175 -20.16 4.00 3.03
N ALA A 176 -19.78 5.27 3.01
CA ALA A 176 -18.44 5.74 2.61
C ALA A 176 -17.30 5.12 3.45
N THR A 177 -17.59 4.54 4.62
CA THR A 177 -16.60 3.77 5.39
C THR A 177 -16.46 2.30 4.93
N PHE A 178 -17.11 1.90 3.84
CA PHE A 178 -17.07 0.56 3.24
C PHE A 178 -16.95 0.59 1.71
N GLU A 179 -17.08 1.76 1.07
CA GLU A 179 -17.24 1.90 -0.39
C GLU A 179 -16.07 1.31 -1.20
N SER A 180 -14.88 1.13 -0.64
CA SER A 180 -13.69 0.83 -1.43
C SER A 180 -13.39 -0.67 -1.64
N PHE A 181 -14.34 -1.57 -1.42
CA PHE A 181 -14.15 -2.97 -1.83
C PHE A 181 -15.01 -3.40 -3.04
N ASP A 182 -15.93 -2.55 -3.48
CA ASP A 182 -16.70 -2.81 -4.69
C ASP A 182 -15.77 -2.74 -5.91
N THR A 183 -15.57 -3.84 -6.63
CA THR A 183 -14.90 -3.81 -7.94
C THR A 183 -15.68 -2.95 -8.95
N GLY A 184 -16.92 -2.57 -8.61
CA GLY A 184 -17.78 -1.65 -9.35
C GLY A 184 -17.64 -0.16 -9.04
N SER A 185 -16.86 0.27 -8.03
CA SER A 185 -16.41 1.68 -7.97
C SER A 185 -15.21 1.78 -8.90
N ASN A 186 -15.52 1.70 -10.19
CA ASN A 186 -14.53 1.78 -11.25
C ASN A 186 -13.80 3.12 -11.10
N TYR A 187 -12.52 3.14 -11.38
CA TYR A 187 -11.71 4.35 -11.39
C TYR A 187 -12.40 5.52 -12.12
N THR A 188 -13.23 5.24 -13.12
CA THR A 188 -14.16 6.18 -13.76
C THR A 188 -15.07 6.95 -12.80
N ASP A 189 -15.70 6.30 -11.83
CA ASP A 189 -16.56 6.95 -10.82
C ASP A 189 -15.74 7.81 -9.87
N TRP A 190 -14.53 7.33 -9.52
CA TRP A 190 -13.59 8.10 -8.72
C TRP A 190 -13.15 9.36 -9.45
N LEU A 191 -12.85 9.25 -10.76
CA LEU A 191 -12.51 10.36 -11.64
C LEU A 191 -13.65 11.38 -11.74
N ALA A 192 -14.89 10.94 -11.89
CA ALA A 192 -16.06 11.82 -11.98
C ALA A 192 -16.30 12.66 -10.71
N ARG A 193 -15.72 12.25 -9.57
CA ARG A 193 -15.77 12.99 -8.30
C ARG A 193 -14.58 13.93 -8.10
N GLN A 194 -13.52 13.81 -8.91
CA GLN A 194 -12.35 14.67 -8.77
C GLN A 194 -12.64 16.07 -9.31
N PRO A 195 -12.25 17.13 -8.59
CA PRO A 195 -12.38 18.49 -9.11
C PRO A 195 -11.39 18.70 -10.26
N GLU A 196 -11.90 19.15 -11.41
CA GLU A 196 -11.07 19.66 -12.50
C GLU A 196 -10.77 21.16 -12.28
N LEU A 197 -9.54 21.57 -12.57
CA LEU A 197 -9.17 22.99 -12.55
C LEU A 197 -9.90 23.71 -13.69
N THR A 198 -10.58 24.81 -13.39
CA THR A 198 -11.13 25.69 -14.44
C THR A 198 -10.02 26.55 -15.05
N THR A 199 -10.24 27.07 -16.26
CA THR A 199 -9.25 27.92 -16.95
C THR A 199 -8.93 29.17 -16.13
N GLU A 200 -9.91 29.73 -15.43
CA GLU A 200 -9.73 30.88 -14.54
C GLU A 200 -8.86 30.52 -13.33
N GLN A 201 -9.07 29.33 -12.73
CA GLN A 201 -8.26 28.86 -11.60
C GLN A 201 -6.81 28.63 -12.02
N ALA A 202 -6.58 27.99 -13.17
CA ALA A 202 -5.26 27.79 -13.72
C ALA A 202 -4.55 29.13 -13.99
N THR A 203 -5.26 30.11 -14.58
CA THR A 203 -4.73 31.45 -14.86
C THR A 203 -4.38 32.21 -13.57
N ALA A 204 -5.22 32.11 -12.54
CA ALA A 204 -4.95 32.70 -11.24
C ALA A 204 -3.72 32.08 -10.56
N CYS A 205 -3.57 30.76 -10.65
CA CYS A 205 -2.41 30.02 -10.14
C CYS A 205 -1.11 30.46 -10.83
N LEU A 206 -1.10 30.50 -12.17
CA LEU A 206 0.03 31.00 -12.96
C LEU A 206 0.44 32.42 -12.56
N SER A 207 -0.54 33.28 -12.32
CA SER A 207 -0.29 34.69 -11.97
C SER A 207 0.35 34.85 -10.59
N SER A 208 0.28 33.83 -9.73
CA SER A 208 0.90 33.84 -8.39
C SER A 208 2.25 33.15 -8.32
N PHE A 209 2.73 32.54 -9.42
CA PHE A 209 4.01 31.83 -9.42
C PHE A 209 5.19 32.79 -9.45
N GLU A 210 6.11 32.62 -8.50
CA GLU A 210 7.37 33.37 -8.42
C GLU A 210 8.39 32.83 -9.43
N CYS A 211 8.43 31.50 -9.60
CA CYS A 211 9.28 30.84 -10.59
C CYS A 211 8.43 30.20 -11.70
N GLN A 212 8.81 30.47 -12.95
CA GLN A 212 8.13 29.95 -14.14
C GLN A 212 9.17 29.43 -15.15
N PRO A 213 9.89 28.35 -14.82
CA PRO A 213 10.93 27.81 -15.68
C PRO A 213 10.35 27.19 -16.94
N THR A 214 11.09 27.25 -18.04
CA THR A 214 10.72 26.49 -19.25
C THR A 214 10.97 25.00 -19.02
N VAL A 215 9.96 24.18 -19.34
CA VAL A 215 10.07 22.71 -19.33
C VAL A 215 10.21 22.20 -20.77
N SER A 216 11.33 21.55 -21.08
CA SER A 216 11.56 20.88 -22.37
C SER A 216 11.08 19.43 -22.32
N ILE A 217 10.03 19.09 -23.05
CA ILE A 217 9.54 17.72 -23.16
C ILE A 217 10.37 16.98 -24.20
N LEU A 218 10.95 15.85 -23.83
CA LEU A 218 11.73 14.99 -24.72
C LEU A 218 10.81 13.90 -25.29
N LEU A 219 10.74 13.82 -26.62
CA LEU A 219 9.86 12.89 -27.32
C LEU A 219 10.64 12.11 -28.40
N PRO A 220 11.17 10.91 -28.08
CA PRO A 220 11.71 10.00 -29.09
C PRO A 220 10.56 9.40 -29.91
N VAL A 221 10.68 9.38 -31.24
CA VAL A 221 9.63 8.90 -32.16
C VAL A 221 10.24 7.86 -33.10
N TYR A 222 9.57 6.72 -33.29
CA TYR A 222 9.98 5.73 -34.31
C TYR A 222 8.79 4.91 -34.80
N ASN A 223 8.43 5.07 -36.07
CA ASN A 223 7.32 4.33 -36.72
C ASN A 223 6.02 4.34 -35.89
N SER A 224 5.75 5.45 -35.23
CA SER A 224 4.59 5.61 -34.36
C SER A 224 3.30 5.64 -35.17
N ASP A 225 2.21 5.11 -34.62
CA ASP A 225 0.88 5.28 -35.21
C ASP A 225 0.54 6.77 -35.29
N PRO A 226 0.19 7.31 -36.48
CA PRO A 226 -0.08 8.74 -36.63
C PRO A 226 -1.24 9.26 -35.78
N GLY A 227 -2.23 8.42 -35.44
CA GLY A 227 -3.35 8.79 -34.58
C GLY A 227 -2.93 8.94 -33.13
N TYR A 228 -2.15 8.00 -32.60
CA TYR A 228 -1.62 8.10 -31.24
C TYR A 228 -0.58 9.20 -31.10
N LEU A 229 0.30 9.37 -32.10
CA LEU A 229 1.24 10.48 -32.12
C LEU A 229 0.52 11.83 -32.15
N ALA A 230 -0.54 11.98 -32.97
CA ALA A 230 -1.34 13.21 -32.96
C ALA A 230 -1.97 13.48 -31.59
N ALA A 231 -2.54 12.46 -30.93
CA ALA A 231 -3.11 12.60 -29.58
C ALA A 231 -2.06 13.00 -28.54
N CYS A 232 -0.85 12.43 -28.61
CA CYS A 232 0.29 12.81 -27.80
C CYS A 232 0.63 14.30 -27.99
N LEU A 233 0.83 14.75 -29.24
CA LEU A 233 1.16 16.13 -29.57
C LEU A 233 0.05 17.11 -29.14
N ASP A 234 -1.22 16.75 -29.36
CA ASP A 234 -2.37 17.54 -28.93
C ASP A 234 -2.44 17.67 -27.40
N SER A 235 -2.06 16.64 -26.64
CA SER A 235 -2.00 16.70 -25.16
C SER A 235 -0.93 17.68 -24.64
N VAL A 236 0.16 17.86 -25.39
CA VAL A 236 1.19 18.86 -25.10
C VAL A 236 0.69 20.28 -25.44
N LEU A 237 0.02 20.44 -26.59
CA LEU A 237 -0.59 21.73 -26.95
C LEU A 237 -1.68 22.18 -25.96
N ALA A 238 -2.39 21.22 -25.36
CA ALA A 238 -3.43 21.47 -24.37
C ALA A 238 -2.90 21.86 -22.97
N GLN A 239 -1.58 21.85 -22.76
CA GLN A 239 -0.99 22.21 -21.46
C GLN A 239 -1.35 23.66 -21.08
N ARG A 240 -1.90 23.83 -19.87
CA ARG A 240 -2.27 25.15 -19.36
C ARG A 240 -1.09 25.99 -18.92
N TYR A 241 0.01 25.35 -18.55
CA TYR A 241 1.29 26.03 -18.34
C TYR A 241 1.89 26.43 -19.69
N PRO A 242 2.16 27.71 -19.96
CA PRO A 242 2.53 28.15 -21.32
C PRO A 242 4.01 28.00 -21.66
N HIS A 243 4.89 27.90 -20.65
CA HIS A 243 6.35 27.93 -20.83
C HIS A 243 6.92 26.52 -21.03
N TRP A 244 6.68 25.95 -22.19
CA TRP A 244 7.24 24.65 -22.58
C TRP A 244 7.89 24.68 -23.95
N GLN A 245 8.75 23.70 -24.20
CA GLN A 245 9.33 23.38 -25.49
C GLN A 245 9.13 21.88 -25.73
N LEU A 246 8.73 21.46 -26.94
CA LEU A 246 8.64 20.06 -27.30
C LEU A 246 9.81 19.70 -28.21
N CYS A 247 10.70 18.83 -27.75
CA CYS A 247 11.91 18.40 -28.44
C CYS A 247 11.69 16.99 -28.98
N ILE A 248 11.39 16.89 -30.28
CA ILE A 248 11.09 15.64 -30.96
C ILE A 248 12.35 15.15 -31.66
N ALA A 249 12.70 13.88 -31.44
CA ALA A 249 13.73 13.19 -32.21
C ALA A 249 13.09 12.03 -32.98
N ASP A 250 12.88 12.22 -34.28
CA ASP A 250 12.42 11.16 -35.17
C ASP A 250 13.59 10.24 -35.51
N ASP A 251 13.52 8.99 -35.06
CA ASP A 251 14.58 7.99 -35.14
C ASP A 251 14.57 7.23 -36.49
N ALA A 252 14.52 8.00 -37.58
CA ALA A 252 14.42 7.51 -38.95
C ALA A 252 13.14 6.68 -39.20
N SER A 253 11.97 7.24 -38.87
CA SER A 253 10.69 6.64 -39.21
C SER A 253 10.55 6.44 -40.72
N GLN A 254 10.01 5.29 -41.11
CA GLN A 254 9.83 4.91 -42.52
C GLN A 254 8.45 5.32 -43.05
N ASP A 255 7.50 5.60 -42.16
CA ASP A 255 6.17 6.06 -42.54
C ASP A 255 6.19 7.57 -42.82
N GLU A 256 6.02 7.94 -44.09
CA GLU A 256 5.92 9.33 -44.54
C GLU A 256 4.76 10.09 -43.86
N ALA A 257 3.72 9.39 -43.38
CA ALA A 257 2.64 10.00 -42.64
C ALA A 257 3.11 10.57 -41.28
N VAL A 258 4.06 9.89 -40.61
CA VAL A 258 4.67 10.37 -39.36
C VAL A 258 5.44 11.66 -39.63
N LYS A 259 6.29 11.67 -40.65
CA LYS A 259 7.05 12.88 -41.03
C LYS A 259 6.14 14.04 -41.41
N ALA A 260 5.15 13.81 -42.26
CA ALA A 260 4.18 14.83 -42.65
C ALA A 260 3.38 15.37 -41.45
N LEU A 261 3.08 14.51 -40.47
CA LEU A 261 2.44 14.91 -39.22
C LEU A 261 3.35 15.83 -38.41
N LEU A 262 4.60 15.42 -38.16
CA LEU A 262 5.58 16.20 -37.40
C LEU A 262 5.85 17.57 -38.03
N ASP A 263 6.05 17.63 -39.35
CA ASP A 263 6.24 18.89 -40.09
C ASP A 263 5.03 19.84 -39.93
N ARG A 264 3.81 19.29 -39.94
CA ARG A 264 2.58 20.07 -39.74
C ARG A 264 2.52 20.69 -38.34
N TYR A 265 2.85 19.94 -37.30
CA TYR A 265 2.85 20.46 -35.92
C TYR A 265 3.98 21.48 -35.70
N ALA A 266 5.18 21.20 -36.20
CA ALA A 266 6.32 22.12 -36.11
C ALA A 266 6.06 23.46 -36.84
N ALA A 267 5.34 23.43 -37.97
CA ALA A 267 4.94 24.63 -38.68
C ALA A 267 3.83 25.42 -37.95
N ALA A 268 3.01 24.74 -37.13
CA ALA A 268 1.87 25.34 -36.43
C ALA A 268 2.25 26.01 -35.10
N ASP A 269 3.27 25.49 -34.40
CA ASP A 269 3.72 26.03 -33.12
C ASP A 269 5.26 26.04 -33.03
N THR A 270 5.85 27.23 -32.90
CA THR A 270 7.30 27.42 -32.86
C THR A 270 7.99 26.81 -31.64
N ARG A 271 7.22 26.38 -30.62
CA ARG A 271 7.76 25.66 -29.45
C ARG A 271 8.06 24.20 -29.76
N ILE A 272 7.60 23.68 -30.89
CA ILE A 272 7.83 22.30 -31.34
C ILE A 272 9.06 22.28 -32.24
N VAL A 273 10.11 21.59 -31.79
CA VAL A 273 11.38 21.44 -32.50
C VAL A 273 11.55 19.98 -32.87
N VAL A 274 11.69 19.69 -34.17
CA VAL A 274 11.85 18.33 -34.70
C VAL A 274 13.25 18.15 -35.24
N THR A 275 13.93 17.09 -34.79
CA THR A 275 15.20 16.63 -35.34
C THR A 275 14.99 15.27 -36.01
N TYR A 276 15.29 15.18 -37.29
CA TYR A 276 15.22 13.93 -38.06
C TYR A 276 16.59 13.26 -38.07
N ARG A 277 16.69 12.06 -37.49
CA ARG A 277 17.92 11.26 -37.48
C ARG A 277 18.08 10.54 -38.82
N GLU A 278 19.32 10.38 -39.29
CA GLU A 278 19.62 9.72 -40.57
C GLU A 278 19.47 8.19 -40.50
N GLN A 279 19.61 7.62 -39.32
CA GLN A 279 19.53 6.17 -39.08
C GLN A 279 18.85 5.89 -37.74
N ASN A 280 18.13 4.76 -37.66
CA ASN A 280 17.58 4.30 -36.39
C ASN A 280 18.73 3.91 -35.45
N GLY A 281 18.80 4.61 -34.33
CA GLY A 281 19.80 4.37 -33.30
C GLY A 281 19.21 4.04 -31.94
N ASN A 282 17.96 3.56 -31.89
CA ASN A 282 17.19 3.20 -30.70
C ASN A 282 16.77 4.37 -29.78
N ILE A 283 15.93 4.04 -28.79
CA ILE A 283 15.32 5.00 -27.85
C ILE A 283 16.36 5.79 -27.05
N CYS A 284 17.47 5.21 -26.62
CA CYS A 284 18.49 5.93 -25.86
C CYS A 284 19.12 7.04 -26.69
N ALA A 285 19.53 6.74 -27.92
CA ALA A 285 20.14 7.76 -28.79
C ALA A 285 19.11 8.76 -29.33
N ALA A 286 17.85 8.36 -29.54
CA ALA A 286 16.76 9.28 -29.87
C ALA A 286 16.48 10.26 -28.72
N SER A 287 16.36 9.76 -27.49
CA SER A 287 16.17 10.60 -26.30
C SER A 287 17.35 11.55 -26.05
N ASN A 288 18.59 11.13 -26.34
CA ASN A 288 19.76 12.03 -26.29
C ASN A 288 19.70 13.12 -27.37
N THR A 289 19.32 12.78 -28.61
CA THR A 289 19.09 13.78 -29.68
C THR A 289 18.04 14.82 -29.26
N ALA A 290 16.95 14.37 -28.62
CA ALA A 290 15.95 15.28 -28.07
C ALA A 290 16.52 16.16 -26.94
N LEU A 291 17.31 15.58 -26.02
CA LEU A 291 17.97 16.29 -24.91
C LEU A 291 18.97 17.36 -25.39
N GLU A 292 19.65 17.13 -26.51
CA GLU A 292 20.56 18.10 -27.14
C GLU A 292 19.82 19.36 -27.60
N SER A 293 18.56 19.21 -28.04
CA SER A 293 17.71 20.32 -28.49
C SER A 293 17.00 21.06 -27.34
N ALA A 294 17.02 20.50 -26.13
CA ALA A 294 16.30 21.02 -24.97
C ALA A 294 16.96 22.28 -24.39
N VAL A 295 16.22 23.40 -24.34
CA VAL A 295 16.69 24.67 -23.76
C VAL A 295 16.11 24.98 -22.38
N GLY A 296 15.14 24.19 -21.92
CA GLY A 296 14.49 24.34 -20.63
C GLY A 296 15.43 24.07 -19.45
N GLU A 297 15.10 24.66 -18.29
CA GLU A 297 15.79 24.36 -17.04
C GLU A 297 15.48 22.93 -16.57
N PHE A 298 14.28 22.46 -16.90
CA PHE A 298 13.81 21.11 -16.63
C PHE A 298 13.52 20.39 -17.95
N VAL A 299 13.70 19.07 -17.93
CA VAL A 299 13.29 18.15 -18.98
C VAL A 299 12.22 17.21 -18.48
N ALA A 300 11.16 17.00 -19.27
CA ALA A 300 10.10 16.05 -18.99
C ALA A 300 10.18 14.88 -19.99
N LEU A 301 9.93 13.66 -19.53
CA LEU A 301 9.93 12.47 -20.39
C LEU A 301 8.51 12.16 -20.86
N LEU A 302 8.33 11.93 -22.16
CA LEU A 302 7.05 11.57 -22.76
C LEU A 302 7.27 10.54 -23.86
N ASP A 303 6.49 9.46 -23.84
CA ASP A 303 6.48 8.46 -24.91
C ASP A 303 5.51 8.88 -26.02
N HIS A 304 5.85 8.53 -27.26
CA HIS A 304 5.18 9.03 -28.47
C HIS A 304 3.72 8.57 -28.66
N ASP A 305 3.26 7.61 -27.87
CA ASP A 305 1.91 7.06 -27.86
C ASP A 305 1.11 7.41 -26.60
N ASP A 306 1.72 8.12 -25.65
CA ASP A 306 1.11 8.48 -24.37
C ASP A 306 0.53 9.90 -24.36
N CYS A 307 -0.18 10.26 -23.29
CA CYS A 307 -0.77 11.58 -23.15
C CYS A 307 -0.49 12.19 -21.78
N LEU A 308 -0.31 13.51 -21.75
CA LEU A 308 -0.26 14.29 -20.52
C LEU A 308 -1.66 14.77 -20.13
N SER A 309 -1.92 14.84 -18.82
CA SER A 309 -3.06 15.60 -18.31
C SER A 309 -2.90 17.10 -18.67
N PRO A 310 -3.97 17.85 -19.01
CA PRO A 310 -3.86 19.28 -19.36
C PRO A 310 -3.18 20.17 -18.31
N ASP A 311 -3.19 19.74 -17.05
CA ASP A 311 -2.62 20.47 -15.92
C ASP A 311 -1.23 19.94 -15.51
N ALA A 312 -0.67 18.95 -16.22
CA ALA A 312 0.56 18.25 -15.83
C ALA A 312 1.74 19.20 -15.56
N LEU A 313 2.07 20.07 -16.53
CA LEU A 313 3.17 21.02 -16.37
C LEU A 313 2.87 22.13 -15.37
N LEU A 314 1.59 22.49 -15.20
CA LEU A 314 1.17 23.50 -14.22
C LEU A 314 1.42 22.99 -12.80
N GLU A 315 1.06 21.73 -12.54
CA GLU A 315 1.26 21.07 -11.24
C GLU A 315 2.75 20.85 -10.93
N VAL A 316 3.56 20.53 -11.94
CA VAL A 316 5.03 20.47 -11.81
C VAL A 316 5.59 21.81 -11.33
N VAL A 317 5.19 22.91 -11.96
CA VAL A 317 5.66 24.25 -11.57
C VAL A 317 5.03 24.72 -10.26
N HIS A 318 3.82 24.27 -9.93
CA HIS A 318 3.21 24.48 -8.63
C HIS A 318 4.05 23.84 -7.51
N ALA A 319 4.51 22.60 -7.70
CA ALA A 319 5.38 21.92 -6.75
C ALA A 319 6.73 22.65 -6.56
N LEU A 320 7.25 23.31 -7.60
CA LEU A 320 8.44 24.15 -7.49
C LEU A 320 8.23 25.41 -6.63
N GLN A 321 6.99 25.88 -6.47
CA GLN A 321 6.73 27.02 -5.56
C GLN A 321 6.91 26.63 -4.10
N THR A 322 6.60 25.38 -3.74
CA THR A 322 6.74 24.88 -2.36
C THR A 322 8.09 24.21 -2.11
N ALA A 323 8.73 23.69 -3.16
CA ALA A 323 10.05 23.06 -3.12
C ALA A 323 10.97 23.61 -4.22
N PRO A 324 11.44 24.86 -4.11
CA PRO A 324 12.27 25.51 -5.14
C PRO A 324 13.62 24.82 -5.39
N GLN A 325 14.08 24.01 -4.44
CA GLN A 325 15.29 23.19 -4.56
C GLN A 325 15.11 21.90 -5.37
N ALA A 326 13.87 21.53 -5.74
CA ALA A 326 13.60 20.26 -6.40
C ALA A 326 14.39 20.13 -7.72
N LYS A 327 14.95 18.95 -7.94
CA LYS A 327 15.71 18.58 -9.14
C LYS A 327 15.16 17.35 -9.84
N LEU A 328 14.33 16.58 -9.17
CA LEU A 328 13.54 15.49 -9.73
C LEU A 328 12.12 15.62 -9.19
N ILE A 329 11.15 15.67 -10.08
CA ILE A 329 9.73 15.70 -9.76
C ILE A 329 9.08 14.52 -10.49
N TYR A 330 8.25 13.75 -9.80
CA TYR A 330 7.47 12.69 -10.42
C TYR A 330 6.02 12.71 -9.98
N SER A 331 5.13 12.19 -10.82
CA SER A 331 3.69 12.13 -10.55
C SER A 331 3.18 10.69 -10.46
N ASP A 332 1.91 10.55 -10.07
CA ASP A 332 1.15 9.33 -10.33
C ASP A 332 0.79 9.21 -11.82
N GLU A 333 0.43 8.00 -12.23
CA GLU A 333 0.05 7.66 -13.61
C GLU A 333 -1.15 6.71 -13.62
N ASP A 334 -1.84 6.63 -14.75
CA ASP A 334 -2.81 5.58 -15.05
C ASP A 334 -2.65 5.07 -16.47
N LYS A 335 -3.53 4.16 -16.89
CA LYS A 335 -3.52 3.61 -18.24
C LYS A 335 -4.69 4.11 -19.07
N LEU A 336 -4.46 4.29 -20.37
CA LEU A 336 -5.48 4.52 -21.39
C LEU A 336 -5.66 3.27 -22.25
N ASN A 337 -6.89 2.81 -22.37
CA ASN A 337 -7.23 1.73 -23.29
C ASN A 337 -7.43 2.25 -24.73
N SER A 338 -7.71 1.35 -25.67
CA SER A 338 -7.94 1.67 -27.08
C SER A 338 -9.18 2.55 -27.33
N PHE A 339 -10.09 2.67 -26.37
CA PHE A 339 -11.28 3.53 -26.43
C PHE A 339 -11.05 4.91 -25.81
N GLY A 340 -9.86 5.17 -25.27
CA GLY A 340 -9.53 6.42 -24.57
C GLY A 340 -10.04 6.48 -23.14
N GLU A 341 -10.45 5.35 -22.56
CA GLU A 341 -10.90 5.28 -21.17
C GLU A 341 -9.71 5.02 -20.24
N ARG A 342 -9.72 5.71 -19.09
CA ARG A 342 -8.67 5.64 -18.08
C ARG A 342 -8.94 4.50 -17.10
N TYR A 343 -7.91 3.71 -16.74
CA TYR A 343 -8.02 2.56 -15.83
C TYR A 343 -6.69 2.26 -15.10
N GLU A 344 -6.74 1.41 -14.06
CA GLU A 344 -5.58 0.90 -13.32
C GLU A 344 -4.57 1.99 -12.86
N PRO A 345 -4.98 2.93 -12.00
CA PRO A 345 -4.08 3.98 -11.53
C PRO A 345 -2.97 3.43 -10.63
N HIS A 346 -1.75 3.93 -10.85
CA HIS A 346 -0.59 3.71 -10.00
C HIS A 346 -0.37 4.93 -9.09
N TYR A 347 -0.92 4.82 -7.88
CA TYR A 347 -0.75 5.77 -6.79
C TYR A 347 0.51 5.43 -5.99
N LYS A 348 1.57 6.15 -6.29
CA LYS A 348 2.94 5.89 -5.84
C LYS A 348 3.16 6.45 -4.43
N PRO A 349 4.08 5.84 -3.65
CA PRO A 349 4.57 6.47 -2.43
C PRO A 349 5.51 7.64 -2.76
N ASP A 350 5.89 8.41 -1.73
CA ASP A 350 7.00 9.35 -1.81
C ASP A 350 8.34 8.61 -2.00
N TRP A 351 9.43 9.37 -2.11
CA TRP A 351 10.75 8.87 -2.48
C TRP A 351 11.19 7.65 -1.64
N ASN A 352 11.41 6.52 -2.31
CA ASN A 352 11.76 5.24 -1.70
C ASN A 352 12.92 4.60 -2.47
N PRO A 353 14.18 4.79 -2.03
CA PRO A 353 15.35 4.34 -2.78
C PRO A 353 15.43 2.81 -2.87
N ASP A 354 14.97 2.08 -1.84
CA ASP A 354 14.96 0.63 -1.86
C ASP A 354 13.89 0.08 -2.80
N LEU A 355 12.73 0.75 -2.89
CA LEU A 355 11.73 0.41 -3.89
C LEU A 355 12.26 0.70 -5.30
N LEU A 356 12.95 1.82 -5.54
CA LEU A 356 13.58 2.11 -6.83
C LEU A 356 14.59 1.02 -7.23
N LEU A 357 15.40 0.51 -6.28
CA LEU A 357 16.31 -0.60 -6.55
C LEU A 357 15.57 -1.90 -6.89
N ALA A 358 14.40 -2.13 -6.28
CA ALA A 358 13.61 -3.32 -6.49
C ALA A 358 12.75 -3.26 -7.76
N GLN A 359 12.33 -2.07 -8.20
CA GLN A 359 11.51 -1.83 -9.38
C GLN A 359 11.53 -0.33 -9.76
N ASN A 360 11.44 -0.01 -11.05
CA ASN A 360 11.20 1.38 -11.48
C ASN A 360 9.77 1.84 -11.18
N TYR A 361 9.47 2.15 -9.91
CA TYR A 361 8.14 2.58 -9.48
C TYR A 361 7.84 4.05 -9.84
N ILE A 362 8.88 4.86 -10.10
CA ILE A 362 8.73 6.28 -10.45
C ILE A 362 8.12 6.41 -11.84
N SER A 363 8.66 5.70 -12.85
CA SER A 363 8.08 5.62 -14.20
C SER A 363 7.75 7.02 -14.76
N HIS A 364 6.50 7.29 -15.11
CA HIS A 364 6.03 8.53 -15.72
C HIS A 364 4.97 9.22 -14.82
N LEU A 365 4.74 10.52 -14.91
CA LEU A 365 5.57 11.53 -15.54
C LEU A 365 6.80 11.77 -14.67
N THR A 366 7.98 11.80 -15.30
CA THR A 366 9.23 12.21 -14.65
C THR A 366 9.72 13.53 -15.24
N VAL A 367 10.03 14.49 -14.37
CA VAL A 367 10.61 15.79 -14.71
C VAL A 367 11.93 15.98 -13.96
N LEU A 368 13.01 16.23 -14.69
CA LEU A 368 14.37 16.28 -14.16
C LEU A 368 15.01 17.63 -14.47
N ASN A 369 15.87 18.13 -13.59
CA ASN A 369 16.71 19.26 -13.91
C ASN A 369 17.63 18.91 -15.10
N ALA A 370 17.58 19.71 -16.16
CA ALA A 370 18.27 19.42 -17.42
C ALA A 370 19.80 19.35 -17.25
N GLN A 371 20.37 20.20 -16.39
CA GLN A 371 21.80 20.20 -16.11
C GLN A 371 22.23 18.93 -15.37
N LEU A 372 21.41 18.43 -14.44
CA LEU A 372 21.66 17.17 -13.76
C LEU A 372 21.72 16.01 -14.75
N VAL A 373 20.73 15.90 -15.65
CA VAL A 373 20.68 14.85 -16.69
C VAL A 373 21.94 14.86 -17.56
N ARG A 374 22.37 16.05 -18.00
CA ARG A 374 23.62 16.20 -18.77
C ARG A 374 24.86 15.82 -17.96
N THR A 375 24.90 16.19 -16.68
CA THR A 375 26.03 15.90 -15.78
C THR A 375 26.21 14.40 -15.55
N VAL A 376 25.11 13.64 -15.46
CA VAL A 376 25.17 12.18 -15.32
C VAL A 376 25.35 11.44 -16.66
N GLY A 377 25.46 12.18 -17.78
CA GLY A 377 25.75 11.62 -19.11
C GLY A 377 24.52 11.20 -19.94
N GLY A 378 23.32 11.73 -19.65
CA GLY A 378 22.12 11.46 -20.45
C GLY A 378 21.66 10.00 -20.39
N PHE A 379 21.05 9.53 -21.48
CA PHE A 379 20.58 8.16 -21.66
C PHE A 379 21.71 7.28 -22.19
N ARG A 380 21.99 6.15 -21.53
CA ARG A 380 23.09 5.27 -21.95
C ARG A 380 22.60 4.24 -22.95
N GLU A 381 23.29 4.09 -24.08
CA GLU A 381 23.06 2.97 -25.01
C GLU A 381 23.39 1.64 -24.32
N GLY A 382 22.66 0.58 -24.68
CA GLY A 382 22.72 -0.74 -24.04
C GLY A 382 21.80 -0.92 -22.83
N TYR A 383 20.89 0.03 -22.60
CA TYR A 383 19.84 -0.04 -21.56
C TYR A 383 18.43 0.10 -22.13
N GLU A 384 18.27 -0.11 -23.43
CA GLU A 384 16.99 0.02 -24.13
C GLU A 384 15.92 -0.85 -23.45
N GLY A 385 14.74 -0.27 -23.21
CA GLY A 385 13.66 -0.89 -22.43
C GLY A 385 13.80 -0.75 -20.91
N SER A 386 14.88 -0.15 -20.41
CA SER A 386 15.09 0.22 -18.99
C SER A 386 15.89 1.51 -18.83
N GLN A 387 15.94 2.33 -19.89
CA GLN A 387 16.72 3.56 -19.95
C GLN A 387 16.31 4.57 -18.88
N ASP A 388 15.03 4.63 -18.53
CA ASP A 388 14.52 5.54 -17.51
C ASP A 388 14.93 5.06 -16.11
N HIS A 389 14.90 3.74 -15.87
CA HIS A 389 15.38 3.19 -14.60
C HIS A 389 16.86 3.46 -14.39
N ASP A 390 17.67 3.28 -15.44
CA ASP A 390 19.09 3.62 -15.44
C ASP A 390 19.34 5.11 -15.14
N LEU A 391 18.63 6.00 -15.83
CA LEU A 391 18.75 7.44 -15.61
C LEU A 391 18.32 7.84 -14.20
N LEU A 392 17.21 7.30 -13.70
CA LEU A 392 16.69 7.57 -12.36
C LEU A 392 17.68 7.11 -11.28
N LEU A 393 18.28 5.92 -11.40
CA LEU A 393 19.28 5.43 -10.46
C LEU A 393 20.49 6.38 -10.38
N ARG A 394 21.00 6.84 -11.53
CA ARG A 394 22.16 7.76 -11.58
C ARG A 394 21.84 9.17 -11.09
N THR A 395 20.68 9.71 -11.45
CA THR A 395 20.27 11.06 -11.05
C THR A 395 19.94 11.13 -9.56
N THR A 396 19.21 10.15 -9.03
CA THR A 396 18.86 10.10 -7.60
C THR A 396 20.09 9.87 -6.71
N ALA A 397 21.12 9.17 -7.19
CA ALA A 397 22.40 9.03 -6.49
C ALA A 397 23.10 10.38 -6.21
N ALA A 398 22.86 11.37 -7.06
CA ALA A 398 23.46 12.70 -6.99
C ALA A 398 22.59 13.71 -6.21
N LEU A 399 21.44 13.28 -5.67
CA LEU A 399 20.47 14.14 -5.02
C LEU A 399 20.31 13.79 -3.54
N ALA A 400 20.10 14.84 -2.74
CA ALA A 400 19.55 14.68 -1.40
C ALA A 400 18.04 14.34 -1.50
N PRO A 401 17.47 13.56 -0.56
CA PRO A 401 16.05 13.17 -0.60
C PRO A 401 15.07 14.34 -0.78
N GLU A 402 15.33 15.49 -0.16
CA GLU A 402 14.50 16.70 -0.23
C GLU A 402 14.51 17.41 -1.59
N HIS A 403 15.36 16.98 -2.53
CA HIS A 403 15.37 17.45 -3.91
C HIS A 403 14.50 16.57 -4.84
N ILE A 404 13.90 15.51 -4.32
CA ILE A 404 13.07 14.55 -5.03
C ILE A 404 11.63 14.73 -4.54
N VAL A 405 10.75 15.23 -5.42
CA VAL A 405 9.38 15.62 -5.05
C VAL A 405 8.37 14.74 -5.79
N HIS A 406 7.40 14.24 -5.03
CA HIS A 406 6.27 13.51 -5.56
C HIS A 406 5.03 14.39 -5.61
N ILE A 407 4.31 14.36 -6.73
CA ILE A 407 3.00 14.98 -6.89
C ILE A 407 1.96 13.86 -6.91
N PRO A 408 1.12 13.70 -5.86
CA PRO A 408 0.15 12.61 -5.74
C PRO A 408 -1.11 12.89 -6.58
N LYS A 409 -0.90 13.13 -7.88
CA LYS A 409 -1.93 13.39 -8.90
C LYS A 409 -1.56 12.59 -10.13
N VAL A 410 -2.57 12.05 -10.80
CA VAL A 410 -2.39 11.37 -12.08
C VAL A 410 -2.22 12.41 -13.19
N LEU A 411 -0.97 12.63 -13.61
CA LEU A 411 -0.60 13.63 -14.61
C LEU A 411 -0.13 13.02 -15.93
N TYR A 412 -0.02 11.69 -15.97
CA TYR A 412 0.44 10.92 -17.12
C TYR A 412 -0.53 9.77 -17.41
N HIS A 413 -0.77 9.53 -18.70
CA HIS A 413 -1.70 8.53 -19.18
C HIS A 413 -0.99 7.58 -20.14
N TRP A 414 -0.65 6.39 -19.65
CA TRP A 414 0.09 5.37 -20.39
C TRP A 414 -0.83 4.53 -21.27
N ARG A 415 -0.63 4.55 -22.58
CA ARG A 415 -1.44 3.80 -23.53
C ARG A 415 -1.10 2.31 -23.53
N ALA A 416 -2.08 1.50 -23.13
CA ALA A 416 -1.97 0.05 -23.10
C ALA A 416 -2.58 -0.58 -24.37
N ILE A 417 -1.77 -0.73 -25.41
CA ILE A 417 -2.16 -1.28 -26.73
C ILE A 417 -1.29 -2.47 -27.16
N GLU A 418 -1.80 -3.29 -28.08
CA GLU A 418 -1.08 -4.47 -28.61
C GLU A 418 0.24 -4.03 -29.26
N GLY A 419 1.36 -4.55 -28.76
CA GLY A 419 2.72 -4.13 -29.16
C GLY A 419 3.40 -3.14 -28.20
N SER A 420 2.66 -2.45 -27.33
CA SER A 420 3.22 -1.62 -26.25
C SER A 420 3.91 -2.49 -25.18
N THR A 421 4.88 -1.92 -24.48
CA THR A 421 5.49 -2.51 -23.27
C THR A 421 4.45 -2.80 -22.19
N ALA A 422 3.32 -2.10 -22.19
CA ALA A 422 2.20 -2.31 -21.28
C ALA A 422 1.46 -3.65 -21.49
N LEU A 423 1.45 -4.22 -22.71
CA LEU A 423 0.69 -5.46 -23.04
C LEU A 423 1.54 -6.59 -23.64
N SER A 424 2.70 -6.30 -24.23
CA SER A 424 3.44 -7.30 -25.02
C SER A 424 4.25 -8.28 -24.15
N HIS A 425 4.01 -9.58 -24.38
CA HIS A 425 4.68 -10.69 -23.68
C HIS A 425 6.03 -11.10 -24.31
N GLN A 426 6.31 -10.68 -25.55
CA GLN A 426 7.47 -11.14 -26.33
C GLN A 426 8.73 -10.27 -26.18
N HIS A 427 8.61 -9.01 -25.74
CA HIS A 427 9.76 -8.13 -25.46
C HIS A 427 10.34 -8.27 -24.04
N LYS A 428 9.87 -9.27 -23.26
CA LYS A 428 10.10 -9.38 -21.81
C LYS A 428 11.52 -9.78 -21.38
N SER A 429 12.37 -10.38 -22.22
CA SER A 429 13.69 -10.85 -21.73
C SER A 429 14.75 -9.74 -21.66
N TYR A 430 14.90 -8.94 -22.72
CA TYR A 430 15.99 -7.96 -22.78
C TYR A 430 15.78 -6.76 -21.83
N SER A 431 14.54 -6.30 -21.62
CA SER A 431 14.25 -5.21 -20.68
C SER A 431 14.55 -5.63 -19.24
N GLN A 432 14.26 -6.88 -18.86
CA GLN A 432 14.62 -7.42 -17.54
C GLN A 432 16.14 -7.48 -17.35
N ASP A 433 16.87 -7.95 -18.37
CA ASP A 433 18.33 -8.05 -18.33
C ASP A 433 18.97 -6.65 -18.25
N ASN A 434 18.46 -5.69 -19.03
CA ASN A 434 18.95 -4.31 -19.06
C ASN A 434 18.64 -3.55 -17.75
N GLY A 435 17.47 -3.77 -17.15
CA GLY A 435 17.15 -3.18 -15.86
C GLY A 435 17.94 -3.83 -14.71
N LEU A 436 18.15 -5.15 -14.74
CA LEU A 436 19.06 -5.82 -13.80
C LEU A 436 20.49 -5.30 -13.92
N LYS A 437 20.93 -5.05 -15.16
CA LYS A 437 22.22 -4.43 -15.46
C LYS A 437 22.28 -3.01 -14.89
N ALA A 438 21.25 -2.18 -15.07
CA ALA A 438 21.18 -0.83 -14.50
C ALA A 438 21.32 -0.84 -12.97
N VAL A 439 20.58 -1.71 -12.28
CA VAL A 439 20.68 -1.86 -10.82
C VAL A 439 22.07 -2.34 -10.41
N ASN A 440 22.65 -3.35 -11.07
CA ASN A 440 23.98 -3.84 -10.73
C ASN A 440 25.09 -2.82 -11.02
N ASP A 441 24.97 -2.01 -12.07
CA ASP A 441 25.93 -0.95 -12.35
C ASP A 441 25.86 0.16 -11.29
N TYR A 442 24.66 0.53 -10.84
CA TYR A 442 24.47 1.41 -9.70
C TYR A 442 25.10 0.82 -8.41
N LEU A 443 24.83 -0.45 -8.12
CA LEU A 443 25.38 -1.11 -6.93
C LEU A 443 26.90 -1.20 -7.01
N ALA A 444 27.49 -1.55 -8.16
CA ALA A 444 28.94 -1.62 -8.32
C ALA A 444 29.64 -0.28 -8.02
N GLN A 445 28.99 0.84 -8.32
CA GLN A 445 29.52 2.18 -8.08
C GLN A 445 29.35 2.65 -6.63
N HIS A 446 28.21 2.35 -6.00
CA HIS A 446 27.84 2.93 -4.69
C HIS A 446 27.95 1.93 -3.52
N PHE A 447 27.82 0.64 -3.80
CA PHE A 447 27.73 -0.45 -2.84
C PHE A 447 28.39 -1.74 -3.42
N PRO A 448 29.71 -1.76 -3.63
CA PRO A 448 30.39 -2.76 -4.46
C PRO A 448 30.22 -4.22 -4.01
N ASP A 449 29.92 -4.43 -2.73
CA ASP A 449 29.70 -5.75 -2.14
C ASP A 449 28.25 -6.23 -2.24
N ALA A 450 27.31 -5.37 -2.65
CA ALA A 450 25.93 -5.72 -2.91
C ALA A 450 25.74 -6.19 -4.35
N LYS A 451 24.81 -7.12 -4.56
CA LYS A 451 24.45 -7.63 -5.90
C LYS A 451 22.96 -7.78 -6.05
N ALA A 452 22.45 -7.44 -7.23
CA ALA A 452 21.07 -7.68 -7.60
C ALA A 452 20.93 -8.95 -8.44
N SER A 453 19.79 -9.63 -8.28
CA SER A 453 19.31 -10.71 -9.16
C SER A 453 17.89 -10.40 -9.62
N LEU A 454 17.42 -11.10 -10.66
CA LEU A 454 16.00 -11.05 -11.03
C LEU A 454 15.12 -11.46 -9.85
N GLY A 455 14.02 -10.74 -9.67
CA GLY A 455 12.94 -11.06 -8.74
C GLY A 455 12.01 -12.15 -9.28
N HIS A 456 10.96 -12.45 -8.52
CA HIS A 456 9.96 -13.45 -8.92
C HIS A 456 8.99 -12.94 -9.99
N ILE A 457 8.96 -11.63 -10.21
CA ILE A 457 8.03 -10.93 -11.11
C ILE A 457 8.86 -10.23 -12.19
N PRO A 458 8.41 -10.21 -13.46
CA PRO A 458 9.08 -9.45 -14.51
C PRO A 458 9.41 -8.01 -14.11
N ASN A 459 10.59 -7.52 -14.47
CA ASN A 459 11.09 -6.17 -14.20
C ASN A 459 11.17 -5.81 -12.71
N THR A 460 11.34 -6.83 -11.86
CA THR A 460 11.62 -6.65 -10.43
C THR A 460 12.97 -7.28 -10.08
N TYR A 461 13.61 -6.77 -9.04
CA TYR A 461 14.96 -7.14 -8.65
C TYR A 461 15.06 -7.39 -7.15
N ARG A 462 15.85 -8.39 -6.77
CA ARG A 462 16.24 -8.64 -5.38
C ARG A 462 17.67 -8.15 -5.18
N VAL A 463 17.86 -7.17 -4.31
CA VAL A 463 19.20 -6.75 -3.88
C VAL A 463 19.63 -7.57 -2.67
N CYS A 464 20.70 -8.34 -2.82
CA CYS A 464 21.37 -9.05 -1.75
C CYS A 464 22.49 -8.17 -1.17
N TRP A 465 22.21 -7.50 -0.05
CA TRP A 465 23.20 -6.71 0.70
C TRP A 465 24.20 -7.61 1.42
N PRO A 466 25.50 -7.29 1.49
CA PRO A 466 26.49 -8.13 2.15
C PRO A 466 26.23 -8.23 3.66
N LEU A 467 26.69 -9.31 4.29
CA LEU A 467 26.86 -9.35 5.73
C LEU A 467 28.20 -8.70 6.10
N PRO A 468 28.31 -8.01 7.25
CA PRO A 468 29.61 -7.60 7.77
C PRO A 468 30.54 -8.80 7.98
N GLU A 469 31.85 -8.60 7.80
CA GLU A 469 32.87 -9.64 8.03
C GLU A 469 32.76 -10.23 9.45
N SER A 470 32.70 -9.35 10.45
CA SER A 470 32.36 -9.71 11.81
C SER A 470 30.85 -9.72 11.98
N ARG A 471 30.26 -10.92 11.99
CA ARG A 471 28.83 -11.11 12.15
C ARG A 471 28.38 -10.63 13.53
N PRO A 472 27.51 -9.60 13.63
CA PRO A 472 27.07 -9.07 14.91
C PRO A 472 26.23 -10.10 15.67
N LEU A 473 26.36 -10.12 16.99
CA LEU A 473 25.50 -10.91 17.85
C LEU A 473 24.08 -10.29 17.86
N VAL A 474 23.07 -11.12 17.58
CA VAL A 474 21.65 -10.74 17.70
C VAL A 474 21.09 -11.27 19.02
N SER A 475 20.48 -10.39 19.82
CA SER A 475 19.71 -10.82 21.01
C SER A 475 18.23 -10.84 20.67
N LEU A 476 17.65 -12.04 20.52
CA LEU A 476 16.23 -12.25 20.31
C LEU A 476 15.49 -12.22 21.65
N LEU A 477 14.62 -11.24 21.85
CA LEU A 477 13.86 -11.00 23.07
C LEU A 477 12.45 -11.57 22.91
N VAL A 478 12.10 -12.55 23.75
CA VAL A 478 10.82 -13.27 23.67
C VAL A 478 10.02 -13.11 24.96
N PRO A 479 9.16 -12.07 25.08
CA PRO A 479 8.25 -11.91 26.21
C PRO A 479 7.23 -13.04 26.29
N THR A 480 7.05 -13.62 27.49
CA THR A 480 6.08 -14.70 27.67
C THR A 480 5.51 -14.77 29.08
N ARG A 481 4.37 -15.47 29.21
CA ARG A 481 3.75 -15.83 30.48
C ARG A 481 2.92 -17.09 30.30
N ASP A 482 3.28 -18.15 31.02
CA ASP A 482 2.64 -19.48 30.95
C ASP A 482 2.56 -20.02 29.51
N ARG A 483 1.57 -20.87 29.21
CA ARG A 483 1.25 -21.38 27.86
C ARG A 483 2.44 -22.03 27.13
N VAL A 484 2.95 -23.12 27.69
CA VAL A 484 4.06 -23.89 27.08
C VAL A 484 3.75 -24.34 25.66
N GLU A 485 2.48 -24.61 25.36
CA GLU A 485 1.97 -24.99 24.04
C GLU A 485 2.14 -23.91 22.97
N ILE A 486 2.41 -22.66 23.36
CA ILE A 486 2.72 -21.54 22.47
C ILE A 486 4.23 -21.28 22.47
N LEU A 487 4.82 -21.18 23.67
CA LEU A 487 6.24 -20.83 23.83
C LEU A 487 7.17 -21.89 23.22
N GLN A 488 6.92 -23.17 23.51
CA GLN A 488 7.81 -24.25 23.09
C GLN A 488 7.94 -24.34 21.56
N PRO A 489 6.85 -24.36 20.76
CA PRO A 489 6.96 -24.35 19.31
C PRO A 489 7.78 -23.17 18.76
N CYS A 490 7.59 -21.96 19.30
CA CYS A 490 8.33 -20.77 18.88
C CYS A 490 9.84 -20.93 19.13
N ILE A 491 10.23 -21.23 20.38
CA ILE A 491 11.64 -21.34 20.75
C ILE A 491 12.31 -22.52 20.03
N ASP A 492 11.67 -23.69 19.99
CA ASP A 492 12.22 -24.87 19.32
C ASP A 492 12.41 -24.61 17.82
N ALA A 493 11.45 -23.93 17.16
CA ALA A 493 11.57 -23.59 15.74
C ALA A 493 12.68 -22.57 15.46
N ILE A 494 12.82 -21.53 16.29
CA ILE A 494 13.93 -20.55 16.16
C ILE A 494 15.28 -21.26 16.29
N LEU A 495 15.46 -22.11 17.31
CA LEU A 495 16.73 -22.80 17.55
C LEU A 495 17.08 -23.81 16.46
N ALA A 496 16.08 -24.51 15.92
CA ALA A 496 16.27 -25.59 14.96
C ALA A 496 16.35 -25.13 13.50
N ARG A 497 15.68 -24.03 13.15
CA ARG A 497 15.51 -23.61 11.73
C ARG A 497 16.29 -22.36 11.35
N THR A 498 16.96 -21.67 12.28
CA THR A 498 17.67 -20.43 11.97
C THR A 498 19.13 -20.69 11.57
N ASP A 499 19.51 -20.31 10.35
CA ASP A 499 20.87 -20.56 9.83
C ASP A 499 21.89 -19.50 10.28
N TYR A 500 21.44 -18.32 10.71
CA TYR A 500 22.32 -17.31 11.30
C TYR A 500 22.79 -17.79 12.67
N GLN A 501 24.09 -18.00 12.86
CA GLN A 501 24.62 -18.66 14.05
C GLN A 501 24.92 -17.71 15.23
N GLN A 502 25.12 -16.41 14.96
CA GLN A 502 25.51 -15.43 15.99
C GLN A 502 24.28 -14.83 16.67
N PHE A 503 23.52 -15.63 17.39
CA PHE A 503 22.40 -15.13 18.19
C PHE A 503 22.36 -15.74 19.59
N GLU A 504 21.81 -14.97 20.52
CA GLU A 504 21.28 -15.46 21.79
C GLU A 504 19.76 -15.25 21.84
N LEU A 505 19.09 -16.03 22.67
CA LEU A 505 17.65 -15.95 22.87
C LEU A 505 17.37 -15.70 24.35
N LEU A 506 16.73 -14.58 24.64
CA LEU A 506 16.29 -14.20 25.98
C LEU A 506 14.78 -14.42 26.10
N ILE A 507 14.40 -15.46 26.84
CA ILE A 507 13.01 -15.65 27.26
C ILE A 507 12.75 -14.68 28.42
N LEU A 508 11.90 -13.69 28.20
CA LEU A 508 11.54 -12.69 29.21
C LEU A 508 10.27 -13.17 29.92
N ASP A 509 10.45 -13.80 31.08
CA ASP A 509 9.36 -14.42 31.83
C ASP A 509 8.60 -13.38 32.65
N ASN A 510 7.35 -13.10 32.28
CA ASN A 510 6.46 -12.21 33.02
C ASN A 510 5.75 -12.90 34.18
N GLY A 511 6.52 -13.57 35.04
CA GLY A 511 6.02 -14.25 36.23
C GLY A 511 5.14 -15.46 35.89
N SER A 512 5.62 -16.38 35.06
CA SER A 512 4.95 -17.65 34.82
C SER A 512 4.73 -18.43 36.12
N ARG A 513 3.61 -19.17 36.18
CA ARG A 513 3.20 -20.02 37.31
C ARG A 513 2.88 -21.45 36.87
N CYS A 514 2.69 -21.68 35.57
CA CYS A 514 2.43 -22.98 34.98
C CYS A 514 3.66 -23.89 35.16
N PRO A 515 3.53 -25.03 35.86
CA PRO A 515 4.65 -25.95 36.08
C PRO A 515 5.29 -26.44 34.78
N ALA A 516 4.48 -26.66 33.72
CA ALA A 516 4.97 -27.13 32.44
C ALA A 516 5.82 -26.06 31.73
N THR A 517 5.40 -24.78 31.74
CA THR A 517 6.18 -23.66 31.18
C THR A 517 7.50 -23.49 31.92
N LEU A 518 7.48 -23.52 33.26
CA LEU A 518 8.69 -23.39 34.09
C LEU A 518 9.64 -24.57 33.89
N ALA A 519 9.11 -25.80 33.74
CA ALA A 519 9.91 -26.98 33.44
C ALA A 519 10.58 -26.87 32.06
N TYR A 520 9.83 -26.44 31.03
CA TYR A 520 10.37 -26.21 29.70
C TYR A 520 11.48 -25.15 29.69
N MET A 521 11.27 -23.99 30.31
CA MET A 521 12.29 -22.94 30.40
C MET A 521 13.60 -23.41 31.03
N LYS A 522 13.54 -24.27 32.06
CA LYS A 522 14.72 -24.90 32.67
C LYS A 522 15.38 -25.92 31.75
N GLU A 523 14.57 -26.75 31.08
CA GLU A 523 15.05 -27.76 30.13
C GLU A 523 15.77 -27.12 28.95
N VAL A 524 15.14 -26.16 28.26
CA VAL A 524 15.70 -25.54 27.06
C VAL A 524 16.98 -24.75 27.37
N GLN A 525 17.06 -24.09 28.53
CA GLN A 525 18.26 -23.39 28.98
C GLN A 525 19.43 -24.35 29.27
N ALA A 526 19.14 -25.57 29.75
CA ALA A 526 20.15 -26.61 29.95
C ALA A 526 20.54 -27.27 28.62
N ARG A 527 19.61 -27.36 27.67
CA ARG A 527 19.80 -28.00 26.36
C ARG A 527 20.59 -27.13 25.38
N ASP A 528 20.36 -25.82 25.37
CA ASP A 528 20.98 -24.91 24.40
C ASP A 528 21.61 -23.69 25.09
N SER A 529 22.92 -23.54 24.95
CA SER A 529 23.70 -22.47 25.59
C SER A 529 23.37 -21.07 25.08
N ARG A 530 22.64 -20.95 23.95
CA ARG A 530 22.18 -19.67 23.41
C ARG A 530 20.98 -19.12 24.19
N VAL A 531 20.27 -19.96 24.95
CA VAL A 531 19.03 -19.57 25.63
C VAL A 531 19.29 -19.11 27.05
N ARG A 532 18.66 -18.00 27.45
CA ARG A 532 18.66 -17.46 28.81
C ARG A 532 17.25 -17.05 29.20
N VAL A 533 16.91 -17.20 30.47
CA VAL A 533 15.64 -16.72 31.02
C VAL A 533 15.92 -15.48 31.88
N VAL A 534 15.14 -14.42 31.67
CA VAL A 534 15.16 -13.19 32.46
C VAL A 534 13.80 -13.05 33.13
N GLU A 535 13.79 -13.09 34.46
CA GLU A 535 12.56 -12.96 35.24
C GLU A 535 12.15 -11.48 35.37
N TRP A 536 10.86 -11.21 35.13
CA TRP A 536 10.25 -9.89 35.30
C TRP A 536 8.81 -10.02 35.82
N ASP A 537 8.67 -10.20 37.13
CA ASP A 537 7.37 -10.35 37.79
C ASP A 537 6.73 -8.99 38.11
N GLN A 538 6.10 -8.38 37.11
CA GLN A 538 5.41 -7.08 37.17
C GLN A 538 4.10 -7.13 36.37
N PRO A 539 3.18 -6.15 36.52
CA PRO A 539 2.01 -6.04 35.66
C PRO A 539 2.41 -6.01 34.17
N PHE A 540 1.70 -6.76 33.33
CA PHE A 540 2.08 -6.92 31.93
C PHE A 540 2.13 -5.57 31.21
N ASN A 541 3.30 -5.27 30.65
CA ASN A 541 3.57 -4.13 29.80
C ASN A 541 4.62 -4.58 28.77
N TYR A 542 4.20 -4.71 27.52
CA TYR A 542 5.03 -5.22 26.42
C TYR A 542 6.26 -4.33 26.19
N SER A 543 6.07 -3.01 26.24
CA SER A 543 7.15 -2.05 26.11
C SER A 543 8.17 -2.18 27.25
N ALA A 544 7.68 -2.26 28.49
CA ALA A 544 8.55 -2.33 29.67
C ALA A 544 9.39 -3.62 29.71
N ILE A 545 8.77 -4.77 29.46
CA ILE A 545 9.49 -6.05 29.49
C ILE A 545 10.56 -6.11 28.40
N ASN A 546 10.28 -5.59 27.20
CA ASN A 546 11.28 -5.51 26.13
C ASN A 546 12.41 -4.53 26.47
N ASN A 547 12.11 -3.35 27.05
CA ASN A 547 13.13 -2.42 27.54
C ASN A 547 14.04 -3.08 28.59
N VAL A 548 13.48 -3.90 29.50
CA VAL A 548 14.26 -4.72 30.44
C VAL A 548 15.13 -5.73 29.68
N GLY A 549 14.56 -6.44 28.71
CA GLY A 549 15.29 -7.40 27.87
C GLY A 549 16.51 -6.78 27.18
N VAL A 550 16.38 -5.58 26.63
CA VAL A 550 17.49 -4.85 25.98
C VAL A 550 18.64 -4.57 26.95
N ARG A 551 18.35 -4.26 28.22
CA ARG A 551 19.40 -4.08 29.26
C ARG A 551 20.17 -5.38 29.56
N HIS A 552 19.53 -6.54 29.39
CA HIS A 552 20.16 -7.86 29.59
C HIS A 552 20.79 -8.47 28.33
N ALA A 553 20.47 -7.90 27.17
CA ALA A 553 20.97 -8.29 25.86
C ALA A 553 22.47 -7.97 25.70
N LYS A 554 23.22 -8.94 25.19
CA LYS A 554 24.65 -8.82 24.85
C LYS A 554 24.87 -8.45 23.38
N GLY A 555 23.85 -8.64 22.55
CA GLY A 555 23.90 -8.40 21.11
C GLY A 555 23.98 -6.93 20.75
N GLU A 556 24.65 -6.66 19.64
CA GLU A 556 24.69 -5.34 19.00
C GLU A 556 23.39 -5.06 18.23
N ILE A 557 22.64 -6.12 17.91
CA ILE A 557 21.32 -6.06 17.30
C ILE A 557 20.31 -6.65 18.29
N ILE A 558 19.20 -5.95 18.45
CA ILE A 558 18.04 -6.38 19.23
C ILE A 558 16.98 -6.91 18.27
N GLY A 559 16.44 -8.09 18.56
CA GLY A 559 15.26 -8.62 17.91
C GLY A 559 14.07 -8.62 18.88
N LEU A 560 13.02 -7.85 18.57
CA LEU A 560 11.73 -7.96 19.25
C LEU A 560 10.95 -9.12 18.62
N ILE A 561 10.66 -10.16 19.41
CA ILE A 561 10.09 -11.41 18.93
C ILE A 561 8.89 -11.79 19.81
N ASN A 562 7.73 -11.95 19.20
CA ASN A 562 6.59 -12.51 19.93
C ASN A 562 6.78 -14.01 20.20
N ASN A 563 6.19 -14.51 21.28
CA ASN A 563 6.35 -15.90 21.70
C ASN A 563 5.55 -16.92 20.87
N ASP A 564 4.85 -16.47 19.83
CA ASP A 564 3.97 -17.25 18.96
C ASP A 564 4.32 -17.08 17.49
N ILE A 565 5.60 -16.82 17.19
CA ILE A 565 6.13 -16.83 15.83
C ILE A 565 6.85 -18.13 15.50
N GLU A 566 6.80 -18.55 14.24
CA GLU A 566 7.47 -19.75 13.75
C GLU A 566 8.19 -19.46 12.42
N PRO A 567 9.52 -19.55 12.34
CA PRO A 567 10.25 -19.36 11.08
C PRO A 567 9.84 -20.37 10.00
N ILE A 568 9.58 -19.86 8.79
CA ILE A 568 9.26 -20.66 7.61
C ILE A 568 10.52 -20.98 6.82
N ASN A 569 11.32 -19.96 6.50
CA ASN A 569 12.59 -20.12 5.77
C ASN A 569 13.80 -19.95 6.70
N SER A 570 14.84 -20.75 6.50
CA SER A 570 15.98 -20.78 7.43
C SER A 570 16.88 -19.54 7.40
N GLY A 571 16.87 -18.84 6.26
CA GLY A 571 17.61 -17.60 6.03
C GLY A 571 16.97 -16.34 6.62
N TRP A 572 15.82 -16.42 7.27
CA TRP A 572 15.05 -15.25 7.73
C TRP A 572 15.89 -14.25 8.55
N LEU A 573 16.64 -14.73 9.55
CA LEU A 573 17.43 -13.87 10.42
C LEU A 573 18.63 -13.28 9.66
N THR A 574 19.27 -14.07 8.81
CA THR A 574 20.38 -13.61 7.96
C THR A 574 19.92 -12.47 7.05
N GLU A 575 18.74 -12.61 6.44
CA GLU A 575 18.15 -11.59 5.57
C GLU A 575 17.91 -10.29 6.36
N MET A 576 17.26 -10.36 7.53
CA MET A 576 17.00 -9.18 8.34
C MET A 576 18.30 -8.51 8.84
N VAL A 577 19.33 -9.30 9.18
CA VAL A 577 20.65 -8.78 9.58
C VAL A 577 21.32 -8.01 8.44
N ARG A 578 21.25 -8.51 7.19
CA ARG A 578 21.78 -7.80 6.01
C ARG A 578 21.19 -6.38 5.89
N HIS A 579 19.90 -6.22 6.16
CA HIS A 579 19.26 -4.92 6.13
C HIS A 579 19.59 -4.04 7.34
N VAL A 580 19.53 -4.58 8.57
CA VAL A 580 19.70 -3.77 9.79
C VAL A 580 21.14 -3.33 10.00
N CYS A 581 22.12 -3.96 9.36
CA CYS A 581 23.51 -3.54 9.36
C CYS A 581 23.78 -2.31 8.47
N ARG A 582 22.85 -1.93 7.59
CA ARG A 582 23.00 -0.73 6.76
C ARG A 582 22.83 0.52 7.64
N GLU A 583 23.80 1.43 7.61
CA GLU A 583 23.84 2.60 8.49
C GLU A 583 22.55 3.43 8.43
N SER A 584 22.00 3.66 7.23
CA SER A 584 20.78 4.44 7.03
C SER A 584 19.48 3.74 7.51
N VAL A 585 19.53 2.46 7.87
CA VAL A 585 18.36 1.66 8.25
C VAL A 585 18.25 1.57 9.76
N GLY A 586 17.06 1.80 10.31
CA GLY A 586 16.78 1.75 11.75
C GLY A 586 16.13 0.44 12.16
N CYS A 587 14.86 0.26 11.79
CA CYS A 587 14.10 -0.97 12.04
C CYS A 587 13.99 -1.84 10.77
N VAL A 588 13.98 -3.16 10.94
CA VAL A 588 13.70 -4.13 9.87
C VAL A 588 12.60 -5.08 10.29
N GLY A 589 11.52 -5.16 9.52
CA GLY A 589 10.40 -6.07 9.72
C GLY A 589 10.38 -7.24 8.75
N ALA A 590 9.87 -8.38 9.21
CA ALA A 590 9.67 -9.58 8.40
C ALA A 590 8.27 -9.64 7.74
N LYS A 591 8.08 -10.51 6.76
CA LYS A 591 6.76 -10.89 6.25
C LYS A 591 6.14 -11.94 7.16
N LEU A 592 4.98 -11.62 7.74
CA LEU A 592 4.29 -12.53 8.66
C LEU A 592 3.00 -13.05 8.05
N TYR A 593 2.76 -14.34 8.24
CA TYR A 593 1.56 -15.03 7.81
C TYR A 593 0.72 -15.48 9.00
N TYR A 594 -0.59 -15.48 8.81
CA TYR A 594 -1.47 -16.29 9.63
C TYR A 594 -1.25 -17.78 9.33
N PRO A 595 -1.66 -18.69 10.24
CA PRO A 595 -1.53 -20.14 10.03
C PRO A 595 -2.34 -20.69 8.83
N ASP A 596 -3.22 -19.88 8.22
CA ASP A 596 -4.00 -20.21 7.02
C ASP A 596 -3.36 -19.70 5.72
N ASP A 597 -2.06 -19.37 5.74
CA ASP A 597 -1.28 -18.83 4.62
C ASP A 597 -1.81 -17.50 4.06
N THR A 598 -2.57 -16.76 4.86
CA THR A 598 -2.90 -15.37 4.54
C THR A 598 -1.90 -14.40 5.16
N VAL A 599 -1.63 -13.28 4.49
CA VAL A 599 -0.71 -12.25 4.96
C VAL A 599 -1.28 -11.61 6.22
N GLN A 600 -0.48 -11.58 7.29
CA GLN A 600 -0.78 -10.80 8.48
C GLN A 600 -0.07 -9.45 8.45
N HIS A 601 1.20 -9.44 8.06
CA HIS A 601 2.03 -8.25 8.05
C HIS A 601 2.93 -8.23 6.82
N ALA A 602 2.75 -7.19 6.00
CA ALA A 602 3.64 -6.84 4.92
C ALA A 602 4.10 -5.37 5.02
N GLY A 603 4.32 -4.91 6.25
CA GLY A 603 4.44 -3.49 6.55
C GLY A 603 3.31 -2.93 7.40
N VAL A 604 3.53 -1.74 7.96
CA VAL A 604 2.49 -0.94 8.63
C VAL A 604 2.32 0.39 7.89
N ILE A 605 1.09 0.68 7.49
CA ILE A 605 0.66 1.95 6.92
C ILE A 605 0.01 2.79 8.02
N LEU A 606 0.45 4.03 8.16
CA LEU A 606 -0.09 4.96 9.14
C LEU A 606 -1.47 5.49 8.71
N GLY A 607 -2.28 5.91 9.68
CA GLY A 607 -3.61 6.46 9.46
C GLY A 607 -4.70 5.42 9.24
N ILE A 608 -4.38 4.19 8.79
CA ILE A 608 -5.37 3.12 8.63
C ILE A 608 -6.05 2.84 9.97
N GLY A 609 -7.39 2.72 9.96
CA GLY A 609 -8.13 2.44 11.19
C GLY A 609 -8.11 3.60 12.20
N GLY A 610 -7.62 4.77 11.79
CA GLY A 610 -7.44 5.92 12.65
C GLY A 610 -6.10 5.95 13.39
N VAL A 611 -5.21 4.97 13.29
CA VAL A 611 -3.83 5.11 13.81
C VAL A 611 -2.85 4.43 12.86
N ALA A 612 -2.96 3.12 12.70
CA ALA A 612 -2.10 2.37 11.79
C ALA A 612 -2.72 0.99 11.50
N GLY A 613 -2.39 0.41 10.36
CA GLY A 613 -2.86 -0.90 9.92
C GLY A 613 -1.79 -1.66 9.15
N HIS A 614 -1.91 -2.98 9.08
CA HIS A 614 -0.93 -3.82 8.39
C HIS A 614 -1.25 -3.85 6.89
N ALA A 615 -0.28 -3.51 6.04
CA ALA A 615 -0.46 -3.56 4.58
C ALA A 615 -0.83 -4.98 4.10
N HIS A 616 -1.76 -5.07 3.14
CA HIS A 616 -2.19 -6.30 2.46
C HIS A 616 -2.69 -7.38 3.41
N LYS A 617 -3.27 -6.99 4.54
CA LYS A 617 -3.79 -7.95 5.51
C LYS A 617 -4.86 -8.85 4.87
N TYR A 618 -4.75 -10.15 5.10
CA TYR A 618 -5.57 -11.25 4.56
C TYR A 618 -5.35 -11.60 3.08
N PHE A 619 -4.44 -10.93 2.37
CA PHE A 619 -4.08 -11.36 1.02
C PHE A 619 -3.49 -12.77 1.05
N SER A 620 -3.67 -13.52 -0.03
CA SER A 620 -3.03 -14.84 -0.18
C SER A 620 -1.51 -14.70 -0.12
N ARG A 621 -0.82 -15.73 0.38
CA ARG A 621 0.64 -15.79 0.40
C ARG A 621 1.31 -15.56 -0.96
N HIS A 622 0.63 -15.94 -2.04
CA HIS A 622 1.11 -15.85 -3.42
C HIS A 622 0.61 -14.60 -4.16
N ALA A 623 -0.21 -13.77 -3.51
CA ALA A 623 -0.68 -12.54 -4.12
C ALA A 623 0.50 -11.60 -4.40
N TYR A 624 0.49 -10.96 -5.57
CA TYR A 624 1.47 -9.93 -5.90
C TYR A 624 1.32 -8.70 -5.00
N GLY A 625 0.09 -8.40 -4.59
CA GLY A 625 -0.26 -7.19 -3.86
C GLY A 625 -0.20 -5.95 -4.76
N TYR A 626 -0.43 -4.79 -4.15
CA TYR A 626 -0.46 -3.50 -4.83
C TYR A 626 0.86 -3.25 -5.56
N PHE A 627 0.82 -3.21 -6.90
CA PHE A 627 2.01 -3.07 -7.77
C PHE A 627 3.18 -3.96 -7.32
N SER A 628 2.90 -5.24 -7.05
CA SER A 628 3.91 -6.25 -6.66
C SER A 628 4.61 -6.03 -5.31
N ARG A 629 4.18 -5.06 -4.49
CA ARG A 629 4.83 -4.69 -3.22
C ARG A 629 4.98 -5.85 -2.22
N LEU A 630 4.21 -6.93 -2.32
CA LEU A 630 4.37 -8.13 -1.46
C LEU A 630 5.64 -8.95 -1.77
N HIS A 631 6.36 -8.63 -2.84
CA HIS A 631 7.57 -9.33 -3.30
C HIS A 631 8.81 -8.44 -3.33
N LEU A 632 8.69 -7.16 -2.95
CA LEU A 632 9.75 -6.16 -3.05
C LEU A 632 10.20 -5.71 -1.66
N ALA A 633 11.50 -5.77 -1.37
CA ALA A 633 12.05 -5.14 -0.17
C ALA A 633 12.02 -3.62 -0.35
N HIS A 634 11.38 -2.89 0.58
CA HIS A 634 11.23 -1.44 0.45
C HIS A 634 11.11 -0.75 1.81
N GLY A 635 11.31 0.58 1.78
CA GLY A 635 11.14 1.42 2.96
C GLY A 635 9.66 1.59 3.32
N LEU A 636 9.36 1.62 4.62
CA LEU A 636 8.03 1.92 5.16
C LEU A 636 8.14 2.89 6.33
N SER A 637 7.00 3.45 6.75
CA SER A 637 6.97 4.29 7.95
C SER A 637 7.09 3.47 9.23
N ALA A 638 6.46 2.30 9.29
CA ALA A 638 6.57 1.39 10.43
C ALA A 638 6.54 -0.09 10.04
N VAL A 639 7.05 -0.92 10.95
CA VAL A 639 6.98 -2.38 10.92
C VAL A 639 6.56 -2.90 12.29
N THR A 640 6.06 -4.12 12.37
CA THR A 640 5.49 -4.64 13.61
C THR A 640 6.53 -5.18 14.58
N GLY A 641 6.30 -4.99 15.89
CA GLY A 641 7.12 -5.55 16.96
C GLY A 641 7.03 -7.07 17.12
N ALA A 642 6.15 -7.76 16.38
CA ALA A 642 6.06 -9.22 16.42
C ALA A 642 7.33 -9.91 15.89
N CYS A 643 8.02 -9.29 14.92
CA CYS A 643 9.35 -9.68 14.46
C CYS A 643 10.06 -8.45 13.86
N LEU A 644 10.85 -7.77 14.69
CA LEU A 644 11.55 -6.53 14.35
C LEU A 644 13.02 -6.60 14.77
N LEU A 645 13.95 -6.30 13.87
CA LEU A 645 15.36 -6.07 14.21
C LEU A 645 15.70 -4.59 14.24
N VAL A 646 16.55 -4.18 15.18
CA VAL A 646 17.09 -2.83 15.30
C VAL A 646 18.47 -2.88 15.95
N ARG A 647 19.39 -1.99 15.56
CA ARG A 647 20.68 -1.87 16.25
C ARG A 647 20.47 -1.37 17.67
N LYS A 648 21.15 -1.96 18.65
CA LYS A 648 21.00 -1.62 20.07
C LYS A 648 21.28 -0.13 20.34
N ASN A 649 22.29 0.44 19.69
CA ASN A 649 22.60 1.87 19.82
C ASN A 649 21.46 2.78 19.30
N VAL A 650 20.77 2.40 18.22
CA VAL A 650 19.60 3.12 17.69
C VAL A 650 18.42 3.00 18.64
N TYR A 651 18.19 1.80 19.19
CA TYR A 651 17.15 1.58 20.21
C TYR A 651 17.35 2.49 21.42
N GLU A 652 18.58 2.56 21.93
CA GLU A 652 18.96 3.41 23.06
C GLU A 652 18.91 4.91 22.71
N GLN A 653 19.34 5.29 21.51
CA GLN A 653 19.31 6.67 21.02
C GLN A 653 17.90 7.28 21.07
N VAL A 654 16.86 6.51 20.72
CA VAL A 654 15.47 6.98 20.70
C VAL A 654 14.71 6.72 22.01
N GLY A 655 15.40 6.26 23.05
CA GLY A 655 14.81 5.99 24.37
C GLY A 655 13.96 4.72 24.45
N GLY A 656 14.13 3.77 23.53
CA GLY A 656 13.43 2.48 23.54
C GLY A 656 11.92 2.56 23.31
N LEU A 657 11.20 1.51 23.71
CA LEU A 657 9.74 1.44 23.60
C LEU A 657 9.07 2.32 24.67
N ASN A 658 7.95 2.97 24.31
CA ASN A 658 7.21 3.83 25.23
C ASN A 658 6.42 3.03 26.26
N GLU A 659 7.05 2.73 27.40
CA GLU A 659 6.42 1.97 28.50
C GLU A 659 5.42 2.76 29.34
N THR A 660 5.40 4.09 29.23
CA THR A 660 4.51 4.96 30.01
C THR A 660 3.11 5.03 29.41
N HIS A 661 3.02 5.22 28.09
CA HIS A 661 1.75 5.48 27.41
C HIS A 661 1.28 4.33 26.51
N LEU A 662 2.19 3.46 26.06
CA LEU A 662 1.91 2.40 25.08
C LEU A 662 2.31 1.04 25.62
N ALA A 663 1.53 0.54 26.57
CA ALA A 663 1.83 -0.72 27.25
C ALA A 663 1.56 -1.97 26.40
N VAL A 664 0.64 -1.89 25.42
CA VAL A 664 0.17 -3.06 24.66
C VAL A 664 0.08 -2.80 23.16
N ALA A 665 -0.52 -1.70 22.73
CA ALA A 665 -0.74 -1.40 21.32
C ALA A 665 0.12 -0.21 20.84
N PHE A 666 0.41 -0.18 19.54
CA PHE A 666 1.11 0.90 18.82
C PHE A 666 2.52 1.26 19.33
N ASN A 667 3.07 0.52 20.29
CA ASN A 667 4.43 0.75 20.79
C ASN A 667 5.50 0.57 19.70
N ASP A 668 5.28 -0.36 18.77
CA ASP A 668 6.10 -0.60 17.59
C ASP A 668 6.00 0.53 16.57
N VAL A 669 4.79 1.06 16.35
CA VAL A 669 4.55 2.22 15.49
C VAL A 669 5.21 3.48 16.03
N ASP A 670 5.00 3.80 17.31
CA ASP A 670 5.67 4.91 18.01
C ASP A 670 7.20 4.79 17.92
N PHE A 671 7.73 3.59 18.20
CA PHE A 671 9.16 3.34 18.12
C PHE A 671 9.71 3.55 16.70
N CYS A 672 9.05 3.01 15.69
CA CYS A 672 9.42 3.22 14.29
C CYS A 672 9.39 4.70 13.89
N LEU A 673 8.42 5.48 14.39
CA LEU A 673 8.34 6.92 14.13
C LEU A 673 9.49 7.70 14.80
N LYS A 674 9.82 7.40 16.07
CA LYS A 674 10.99 7.99 16.74
C LYS A 674 12.30 7.65 16.03
N VAL A 675 12.44 6.42 15.54
CA VAL A 675 13.60 5.99 14.74
C VAL A 675 13.69 6.78 13.43
N ARG A 676 12.57 7.12 12.81
CA ARG A 676 12.52 7.98 11.61
C ARG A 676 12.90 9.42 11.92
N GLU A 677 12.37 10.00 13.00
CA GLU A 677 12.76 11.35 13.44
C GLU A 677 14.25 11.46 13.75
N ALA A 678 14.88 10.37 14.19
CA ALA A 678 16.31 10.27 14.39
C ALA A 678 17.14 10.17 13.09
N GLY A 679 16.49 10.19 11.91
CA GLY A 679 17.13 10.20 10.60
C GLY A 679 17.32 8.82 9.95
N TYR A 680 16.76 7.76 10.54
CA TYR A 680 16.85 6.40 9.97
C TYR A 680 15.62 6.04 9.15
N ARG A 681 15.77 5.07 8.24
CA ARG A 681 14.67 4.51 7.45
C ARG A 681 14.26 3.15 8.01
N ASN A 682 12.97 2.88 8.10
CA ASN A 682 12.48 1.55 8.44
C ASN A 682 12.28 0.74 7.17
N MET A 683 12.69 -0.52 7.22
CA MET A 683 12.68 -1.44 6.09
C MET A 683 11.76 -2.61 6.38
N TRP A 684 11.09 -3.09 5.34
CA TRP A 684 10.42 -4.38 5.36
C TRP A 684 10.99 -5.27 4.26
N THR A 685 11.22 -6.55 4.57
CA THR A 685 11.73 -7.53 3.60
C THR A 685 10.75 -8.69 3.43
N PRO A 686 10.38 -9.03 2.19
CA PRO A 686 9.54 -10.20 1.89
C PRO A 686 10.31 -11.52 2.01
N TYR A 687 11.65 -11.47 2.16
CA TYR A 687 12.51 -12.65 2.12
C TYR A 687 12.81 -13.24 3.51
N ALA A 688 12.25 -12.63 4.57
CA ALA A 688 12.15 -13.22 5.90
C ALA A 688 10.68 -13.57 6.16
N GLU A 689 10.36 -14.86 6.10
CA GLU A 689 8.98 -15.38 6.19
C GLU A 689 8.78 -16.16 7.48
N LEU A 690 7.77 -15.77 8.26
CA LEU A 690 7.41 -16.45 9.51
C LEU A 690 5.89 -16.57 9.64
N TYR A 691 5.41 -17.62 10.29
CA TYR A 691 4.04 -17.65 10.81
C TYR A 691 3.96 -16.85 12.10
N HIS A 692 2.82 -16.21 12.35
CA HIS A 692 2.48 -15.57 13.61
C HIS A 692 1.07 -16.02 13.99
N HIS A 693 0.95 -16.81 15.06
CA HIS A 693 -0.30 -17.44 15.46
C HIS A 693 -1.30 -16.48 16.12
N GLU A 694 -0.94 -15.20 16.26
CA GLU A 694 -1.65 -14.01 16.76
C GLU A 694 -2.71 -14.21 17.85
N SER A 695 -2.48 -13.57 19.01
CA SER A 695 -3.46 -13.43 20.11
C SER A 695 -3.88 -14.75 20.77
N VAL A 696 -3.15 -15.86 20.56
CA VAL A 696 -3.41 -17.14 21.24
C VAL A 696 -3.28 -17.00 22.76
N SER A 697 -2.34 -16.18 23.24
CA SER A 697 -2.11 -15.94 24.68
C SER A 697 -2.94 -14.79 25.26
N ARG A 698 -3.23 -13.75 24.45
CA ARG A 698 -3.81 -12.47 24.91
C ARG A 698 -5.35 -12.46 24.99
N GLY A 699 -6.04 -13.17 24.11
CA GLY A 699 -7.49 -13.06 23.94
C GLY A 699 -7.95 -11.69 23.42
N ALA A 700 -9.27 -11.47 23.30
CA ALA A 700 -9.85 -10.22 22.82
C ALA A 700 -9.86 -9.09 23.88
N ASP A 701 -9.94 -7.82 23.45
CA ASP A 701 -10.16 -6.66 24.33
C ASP A 701 -11.66 -6.53 24.71
N ASP A 702 -12.14 -7.50 25.48
CA ASP A 702 -13.55 -7.73 25.79
C ASP A 702 -14.04 -7.03 27.07
N ASN A 703 -13.13 -6.64 27.98
CA ASN A 703 -13.46 -5.97 29.24
C ASN A 703 -13.27 -4.43 29.20
N GLU A 704 -13.82 -3.75 30.20
CA GLU A 704 -13.86 -2.28 30.26
C GLU A 704 -12.46 -1.65 30.41
N GLU A 705 -11.62 -2.23 31.25
CA GLU A 705 -10.24 -1.76 31.48
C GLU A 705 -9.39 -1.83 30.20
N LYS A 706 -9.45 -2.96 29.46
CA LYS A 706 -8.73 -3.12 28.20
C LYS A 706 -9.20 -2.12 27.15
N ARG A 707 -10.51 -1.85 27.07
CA ARG A 707 -11.06 -0.82 26.17
C ARG A 707 -10.60 0.59 26.55
N ALA A 708 -10.59 0.91 27.84
CA ALA A 708 -10.13 2.21 28.33
C ALA A 708 -8.64 2.41 28.04
N ARG A 709 -7.80 1.37 28.26
CA ARG A 709 -6.39 1.37 27.87
C ARG A 709 -6.21 1.60 26.37
N ALA A 710 -6.88 0.80 25.53
CA ALA A 710 -6.78 0.91 24.07
C ALA A 710 -7.19 2.32 23.58
N ALA A 711 -8.23 2.92 24.17
CA ALA A 711 -8.63 4.28 23.86
C ALA A 711 -7.56 5.32 24.27
N ALA A 712 -6.91 5.13 25.42
CA ALA A 712 -5.82 6.00 25.87
C ALA A 712 -4.57 5.89 24.97
N GLU A 713 -4.22 4.68 24.52
CA GLU A 713 -3.12 4.44 23.58
C GLU A 713 -3.39 5.10 22.21
N VAL A 714 -4.61 4.97 21.68
CA VAL A 714 -5.05 5.68 20.47
C VAL A 714 -4.96 7.19 20.66
N HIS A 715 -5.43 7.69 21.80
CA HIS A 715 -5.39 9.13 22.10
C HIS A 715 -3.95 9.65 22.15
N TYR A 716 -3.03 8.93 22.79
CA TYR A 716 -1.61 9.28 22.81
C TYR A 716 -1.02 9.35 21.39
N MET A 717 -1.26 8.33 20.58
CA MET A 717 -0.76 8.27 19.20
C MET A 717 -1.28 9.45 18.38
N ARG A 718 -2.56 9.78 18.48
CA ARG A 718 -3.14 10.94 17.77
C ARG A 718 -2.68 12.27 18.33
N ALA A 719 -2.47 12.39 19.65
CA ALA A 719 -1.96 13.62 20.24
C ALA A 719 -0.50 13.90 19.86
N THR A 720 0.31 12.85 19.67
CA THR A 720 1.75 12.95 19.44
C THR A 720 2.12 12.95 17.96
N TRP A 721 1.45 12.11 17.15
CA TRP A 721 1.87 11.78 15.79
C TRP A 721 0.85 12.16 14.71
N ALA A 722 -0.14 13.03 14.99
CA ALA A 722 -1.24 13.32 14.07
C ALA A 722 -0.79 13.62 12.63
N GLU A 723 0.22 14.47 12.46
CA GLU A 723 0.72 14.90 11.16
C GLU A 723 1.26 13.72 10.35
N GLN A 724 2.12 12.88 10.95
CA GLN A 724 2.69 11.70 10.32
C GLN A 724 1.64 10.62 10.08
N LEU A 725 0.65 10.50 10.98
CA LEU A 725 -0.44 9.54 10.83
C LEU A 725 -1.38 9.91 9.68
N ASP A 726 -1.51 11.19 9.34
CA ASP A 726 -2.35 11.64 8.24
C ASP A 726 -1.59 11.81 6.92
N ASN A 727 -0.25 11.83 6.96
CA ASN A 727 0.64 11.97 5.79
C ASN A 727 1.76 10.91 5.83
N ASP A 728 1.43 9.65 5.59
CA ASP A 728 2.41 8.57 5.52
C ASP A 728 3.19 8.62 4.20
N PRO A 729 4.50 8.91 4.16
CA PRO A 729 5.27 8.97 2.91
C PRO A 729 5.37 7.62 2.18
N ALA A 730 5.08 6.50 2.87
CA ALA A 730 5.08 5.17 2.24
C ALA A 730 3.72 4.80 1.60
N TYR A 731 2.74 5.71 1.62
CA TYR A 731 1.36 5.51 1.17
C TYR A 731 0.83 6.74 0.44
N ASN A 732 0.04 6.53 -0.62
CA ASN A 732 -0.48 7.65 -1.40
C ASN A 732 -1.79 8.18 -0.79
N PRO A 733 -2.01 9.51 -0.73
CA PRO A 733 -3.21 10.11 -0.12
C PRO A 733 -4.52 9.82 -0.86
N ASN A 734 -4.47 9.38 -2.11
CA ASN A 734 -5.62 8.96 -2.91
C ASN A 734 -6.11 7.54 -2.56
N LEU A 735 -5.37 6.81 -1.73
CA LEU A 735 -5.74 5.47 -1.28
C LEU A 735 -6.46 5.52 0.08
N THR A 736 -7.36 4.56 0.29
CA THR A 736 -8.19 4.49 1.49
C THR A 736 -7.33 4.30 2.74
N LEU A 737 -7.74 4.96 3.82
CA LEU A 737 -7.23 4.72 5.17
C LEU A 737 -8.23 3.90 6.01
N THR A 738 -9.17 3.25 5.33
CA THR A 738 -10.20 2.45 5.98
C THR A 738 -9.89 0.96 5.94
N HIS A 739 -9.21 0.53 4.88
CA HIS A 739 -8.96 -0.87 4.56
C HIS A 739 -7.48 -1.08 4.23
N GLU A 740 -7.02 -2.31 4.43
CA GLU A 740 -5.61 -2.70 4.27
C GLU A 740 -5.22 -3.11 2.83
N ASP A 741 -6.03 -2.77 1.83
CA ASP A 741 -6.00 -3.36 0.48
C ASP A 741 -5.55 -2.41 -0.64
N PHE A 742 -5.19 -1.16 -0.32
CA PHE A 742 -4.78 -0.14 -1.29
C PHE A 742 -5.89 0.22 -2.31
N SER A 743 -7.14 0.09 -1.91
CA SER A 743 -8.28 0.59 -2.69
C SER A 743 -8.36 2.11 -2.68
N LEU A 744 -9.10 2.69 -3.64
CA LEU A 744 -9.26 4.13 -3.80
C LEU A 744 -10.04 4.76 -2.63
N ARG A 745 -9.70 6.00 -2.28
CA ARG A 745 -10.34 6.78 -1.21
C ARG A 745 -11.66 7.42 -1.61
#